data_AF-A0A7V2WEE6-F1
#
_entry.id   AF-A0A7V2WEE6-F1
#
_cell.length_a   1.000
_cell.length_b   1.000
_cell.length_c   1.000
_cell.angle_alpha   90.00
_cell.angle_beta   90.00
_cell.angle_gamma   90.00
#
_symmetry.space_group_name_H-M   'P 1'
#
loop_
_entity.id
_entity.type
_entity.pdbx_description
1 polymer ?
#
loop_
_entity_poly.entity_id
_entity_poly.type
_entity_poly.pdbx_seq_one_letter_code
_entity_poly.pdbx_strand_id
1 'polypeptide(L)'
;MFTMNQCDNNWIRFMKFQFNRTTLISLCLSTLCMLLTTTSWALNADDLGNTKVVEAYVDGLVKPLMIKEHSPSGVFVLMKDGQIILSKGYGWQDVDKRIPVNATTTLMRPGSISKLFTWIAVMQLVEKNKLDLDADINKYLKTFKIKDSYPGQPVTLRNCLTHTAGFEESFLGHLILNKNDQIISLAAALKKYQPERIYAPGTQAAYSNYATSLAGLVVANVSGMSYEDYIQKNIFEPLGMRNSTFKEPLPDNLNQHMAIAYQYANGSYIAEPFELITNFTPAGALTSTAEDMLKFGSALLNGGSLNGVPIISTETLMEMNKIQFNYDDRLNGHGLGFIHYPWGNTDTFGHDGATNAFFSHLGVTPSKNMVIFSSFTGPGGSKINRTLSESIYAEFMPIAPFFNIPPKEFNSYASKYSGSYIPSRHNLSTIEKVFSLLTQQKISPDGKGGLLIGDNRYIEIDKNLFREVSTGQLAAFKENKQGKIIGYALNGLSMFASIKIQSLFLLKAFNFFFLVLSIVVFVFVFLRFLYQRRLIKDLPTKEKIAFRAALIASLSHLWVVLFGLITMMSVGSQLVEHIPTMLKFWLVFPIIASLASIFLLYQNLEVWKEALFSTFWARLRYTFITFCALFMSWFYFYWNILGFQYN
;
A
#
# COMPACT_ATOMS: atom_id res chain seq x y z
N MET A 1 -78.54 -24.36 -58.96
CA MET A 1 -79.10 -23.05 -59.37
C MET A 1 -78.01 -22.02 -59.14
N PHE A 2 -77.74 -21.17 -60.15
CA PHE A 2 -76.86 -19.97 -60.20
C PHE A 2 -76.75 -19.19 -58.85
N THR A 3 -75.72 -18.41 -58.46
CA THR A 3 -74.62 -17.69 -59.15
C THR A 3 -73.62 -17.10 -58.11
N MET A 4 -72.39 -16.84 -58.57
CA MET A 4 -71.30 -15.91 -58.16
C MET A 4 -71.45 -14.98 -56.94
N ASN A 5 -70.37 -14.87 -56.13
CA ASN A 5 -69.59 -13.62 -55.98
C ASN A 5 -68.19 -13.78 -55.35
N GLN A 6 -67.32 -12.85 -55.71
CA GLN A 6 -65.86 -12.71 -55.49
C GLN A 6 -65.41 -12.64 -54.01
N CYS A 7 -64.22 -13.16 -53.68
CA CYS A 7 -63.00 -12.37 -53.34
C CYS A 7 -61.87 -13.22 -52.71
N ASP A 8 -60.64 -12.91 -53.16
CA ASP A 8 -59.33 -12.96 -52.49
C ASP A 8 -58.62 -14.28 -52.17
N ASN A 9 -57.81 -14.71 -53.15
CA ASN A 9 -56.63 -15.57 -53.02
C ASN A 9 -55.43 -14.76 -52.49
N ASN A 10 -54.94 -15.07 -51.29
CA ASN A 10 -53.62 -14.59 -50.83
C ASN A 10 -52.97 -15.50 -49.76
N TRP A 11 -52.88 -16.81 -50.02
CA TRP A 11 -52.26 -17.76 -49.06
C TRP A 11 -51.30 -18.81 -49.65
N ILE A 12 -50.76 -18.62 -50.85
CA ILE A 12 -49.74 -19.54 -51.40
C ILE A 12 -48.55 -18.77 -51.95
N ARG A 13 -47.70 -18.25 -51.05
CA ARG A 13 -46.31 -17.87 -51.36
C ARG A 13 -45.47 -17.62 -50.10
N PHE A 14 -45.38 -18.58 -49.19
CA PHE A 14 -44.31 -18.57 -48.17
C PHE A 14 -43.89 -20.00 -47.84
N MET A 15 -42.58 -20.24 -47.82
CA MET A 15 -41.87 -21.47 -47.39
C MET A 15 -41.72 -22.64 -48.38
N LYS A 16 -40.83 -22.45 -49.37
CA LYS A 16 -39.89 -23.50 -49.79
C LYS A 16 -38.47 -22.99 -49.57
N PHE A 17 -37.88 -23.29 -48.41
CA PHE A 17 -36.45 -23.07 -48.17
C PHE A 17 -35.66 -24.25 -48.74
N GLN A 18 -34.95 -24.04 -49.86
CA GLN A 18 -33.87 -24.93 -50.28
C GLN A 18 -32.60 -24.51 -49.52
N PHE A 19 -32.10 -25.38 -48.63
CA PHE A 19 -30.78 -25.19 -48.02
C PHE A 19 -29.70 -25.40 -49.08
N ASN A 20 -28.91 -24.35 -49.33
CA ASN A 20 -27.77 -24.40 -50.24
C ASN A 20 -26.61 -25.14 -49.55
N ARG A 21 -25.82 -25.95 -50.29
CA ARG A 21 -24.71 -26.75 -49.74
C ARG A 21 -23.70 -25.92 -48.93
N THR A 22 -23.51 -24.64 -49.28
CA THR A 22 -22.67 -23.68 -48.55
C THR A 22 -23.21 -23.32 -47.16
N THR A 23 -24.53 -23.28 -46.98
CA THR A 23 -25.17 -23.01 -45.68
C THR A 23 -25.00 -24.19 -44.73
N LEU A 24 -25.04 -25.42 -45.24
CA LEU A 24 -24.79 -26.63 -44.45
C LEU A 24 -23.33 -26.75 -44.01
N ILE A 25 -22.37 -26.37 -44.87
CA ILE A 25 -20.93 -26.35 -44.51
C ILE A 25 -20.65 -25.25 -43.47
N SER A 26 -21.24 -24.06 -43.60
CA SER A 26 -21.14 -23.00 -42.57
C SER A 26 -21.80 -23.40 -41.25
N LEU A 27 -22.93 -24.12 -41.29
CA LEU A 27 -23.57 -24.63 -40.07
C LEU A 27 -22.73 -25.72 -39.40
N CYS A 28 -22.09 -26.61 -40.19
CA CYS A 28 -21.18 -27.62 -39.65
C CYS A 28 -19.89 -27.01 -39.10
N LEU A 29 -19.33 -25.95 -39.71
CA LEU A 29 -18.16 -25.25 -39.16
C LEU A 29 -18.52 -24.43 -37.91
N SER A 30 -19.71 -23.83 -37.84
CA SER A 30 -20.14 -23.10 -36.64
C SER A 30 -20.51 -24.06 -35.50
N THR A 31 -21.10 -25.22 -35.78
CA THR A 31 -21.30 -26.26 -34.77
C THR A 31 -19.99 -26.93 -34.37
N LEU A 32 -19.01 -27.11 -35.28
CA LEU A 32 -17.67 -27.62 -34.92
C LEU A 32 -16.89 -26.59 -34.06
N CYS A 33 -17.01 -25.29 -34.33
CA CYS A 33 -16.47 -24.23 -33.46
C CYS A 33 -17.22 -24.11 -32.11
N MET A 34 -18.53 -24.38 -32.06
CA MET A 34 -19.28 -24.45 -30.80
C MET A 34 -19.00 -25.73 -30.00
N LEU A 35 -18.68 -26.84 -30.67
CA LEU A 35 -18.25 -28.09 -30.03
C LEU A 35 -16.80 -28.01 -29.51
N LEU A 36 -15.98 -27.11 -30.06
CA LEU A 36 -14.61 -26.84 -29.60
C LEU A 36 -14.51 -25.83 -28.44
N THR A 37 -15.63 -25.31 -27.92
CA THR A 37 -15.61 -24.19 -26.93
C THR A 37 -16.21 -24.49 -25.55
N THR A 38 -16.40 -25.75 -25.14
CA THR A 38 -16.92 -26.03 -23.76
C THR A 38 -16.28 -27.22 -23.05
N THR A 39 -15.02 -27.52 -23.32
CA THR A 39 -14.16 -28.06 -22.25
C THR A 39 -13.14 -26.98 -21.92
N SER A 40 -13.51 -26.08 -21.00
CA SER A 40 -12.49 -25.40 -20.21
C SER A 40 -11.77 -26.49 -19.44
N TRP A 41 -10.62 -26.94 -19.95
CA TRP A 41 -9.69 -27.75 -19.17
C TRP A 41 -9.23 -26.83 -18.05
N ALA A 42 -9.90 -26.90 -16.90
CA ALA A 42 -9.36 -26.30 -15.69
C ALA A 42 -8.01 -26.99 -15.46
N LEU A 43 -6.93 -26.20 -15.40
CA LEU A 43 -5.63 -26.75 -15.06
C LEU A 43 -5.73 -27.30 -13.64
N ASN A 44 -5.21 -28.51 -13.42
CA ASN A 44 -5.20 -29.11 -12.10
C ASN A 44 -3.89 -28.77 -11.39
N ALA A 45 -3.86 -28.88 -10.06
CA ALA A 45 -2.65 -28.68 -9.26
C ALA A 45 -1.47 -29.55 -9.74
N ASP A 46 -1.75 -30.70 -10.34
CA ASP A 46 -0.74 -31.62 -10.87
C ASP A 46 -0.02 -31.06 -12.11
N ASP A 47 -0.64 -30.13 -12.84
CA ASP A 47 -0.04 -29.47 -14.00
C ASP A 47 1.07 -28.48 -13.62
N LEU A 48 1.20 -28.10 -12.34
CA LEU A 48 2.32 -27.29 -11.84
C LEU A 48 3.68 -27.95 -12.02
N GLY A 49 3.73 -29.28 -12.19
CA GLY A 49 4.96 -30.00 -12.51
C GLY A 49 5.36 -29.91 -13.99
N ASN A 50 4.47 -29.41 -14.86
CA ASN A 50 4.67 -29.36 -16.30
C ASN A 50 5.16 -27.98 -16.75
N THR A 51 6.45 -27.87 -17.05
CA THR A 51 7.09 -26.63 -17.52
C THR A 51 6.34 -25.97 -18.68
N LYS A 52 5.85 -26.72 -19.67
CA LYS A 52 5.17 -26.13 -20.84
C LYS A 52 3.85 -25.48 -20.48
N VAL A 53 3.10 -26.07 -19.55
CA VAL A 53 1.81 -25.54 -19.08
C VAL A 53 2.04 -24.29 -18.26
N VAL A 54 2.93 -24.36 -17.26
CA VAL A 54 3.27 -23.22 -16.41
C VAL A 54 3.82 -22.07 -17.24
N GLU A 55 4.75 -22.34 -18.16
CA GLU A 55 5.31 -21.32 -19.06
C GLU A 55 4.24 -20.68 -19.94
N ALA A 56 3.35 -21.46 -20.56
CA ALA A 56 2.29 -20.91 -21.40
C ALA A 56 1.31 -20.04 -20.59
N TYR A 57 0.94 -20.47 -19.39
CA TYR A 57 0.05 -19.73 -18.49
C TYR A 57 0.69 -18.40 -18.06
N VAL A 58 1.92 -18.46 -17.53
CA VAL A 58 2.66 -17.28 -17.06
C VAL A 58 2.92 -16.32 -18.22
N ASP A 59 3.35 -16.81 -19.39
CA ASP A 59 3.56 -15.97 -20.57
C ASP A 59 2.27 -15.28 -21.04
N GLY A 60 1.16 -16.01 -21.03
CA GLY A 60 -0.16 -15.51 -21.42
C GLY A 60 -0.66 -14.38 -20.51
N LEU A 61 -0.29 -14.40 -19.24
CA LEU A 61 -0.60 -13.32 -18.29
C LEU A 61 0.43 -12.18 -18.36
N VAL A 62 1.72 -12.50 -18.25
CA VAL A 62 2.78 -11.51 -18.04
C VAL A 62 3.00 -10.64 -19.27
N LYS A 63 3.11 -11.23 -20.47
CA LYS A 63 3.48 -10.45 -21.68
C LYS A 63 2.44 -9.38 -22.01
N PRO A 64 1.12 -9.67 -22.07
CA PRO A 64 0.12 -8.64 -22.35
C PRO A 64 0.04 -7.59 -21.24
N LEU A 65 0.20 -7.99 -19.98
CA LEU A 65 0.18 -7.06 -18.85
C LEU A 65 1.39 -6.13 -18.87
N MET A 66 2.60 -6.62 -19.16
CA MET A 66 3.79 -5.78 -19.30
C MET A 66 3.63 -4.74 -20.41
N ILE A 67 3.06 -5.11 -21.56
CA ILE A 67 2.77 -4.18 -22.65
C ILE A 67 1.74 -3.14 -22.22
N LYS A 68 0.62 -3.58 -21.64
CA LYS A 68 -0.50 -2.72 -21.25
C LYS A 68 -0.12 -1.73 -20.15
N GLU A 69 0.68 -2.19 -19.19
CA GLU A 69 0.99 -1.43 -17.99
C GLU A 69 2.37 -0.74 -18.05
N HIS A 70 3.10 -0.91 -19.17
CA HIS A 70 4.41 -0.31 -19.43
C HIS A 70 5.49 -0.70 -18.41
N SER A 71 5.55 -1.98 -18.05
CA SER A 71 6.62 -2.53 -17.23
C SER A 71 7.76 -3.03 -18.13
N PRO A 72 8.99 -2.48 -18.03
CA PRO A 72 10.08 -2.82 -18.94
C PRO A 72 10.78 -4.13 -18.60
N SER A 73 10.75 -4.57 -17.34
CA SER A 73 11.54 -5.70 -16.85
C SER A 73 10.73 -6.56 -15.87
N GLY A 74 10.90 -7.87 -15.96
CA GLY A 74 10.29 -8.82 -15.03
C GLY A 74 11.05 -10.13 -14.92
N VAL A 75 10.96 -10.78 -13.77
CA VAL A 75 11.44 -12.14 -13.55
C VAL A 75 10.36 -12.97 -12.87
N PHE A 76 10.30 -14.25 -13.22
CA PHE A 76 9.48 -15.24 -12.55
C PHE A 76 10.24 -16.56 -12.46
N VAL A 77 10.32 -17.11 -11.25
CA VAL A 77 10.89 -18.42 -10.98
C VAL A 77 9.91 -19.24 -10.14
N LEU A 78 9.79 -20.52 -10.48
CA LEU A 78 8.99 -21.52 -9.75
C LEU A 78 9.81 -22.79 -9.59
N MET A 79 9.95 -23.24 -8.34
CA MET A 79 10.45 -24.56 -8.00
C MET A 79 9.31 -25.40 -7.43
N LYS A 80 9.26 -26.67 -7.83
CA LYS A 80 8.35 -27.67 -7.28
C LYS A 80 9.07 -29.00 -7.19
N ASP A 81 8.88 -29.72 -6.10
CA ASP A 81 9.46 -31.06 -5.90
C ASP A 81 10.98 -31.10 -6.06
N GLY A 82 11.66 -30.05 -5.59
CA GLY A 82 13.11 -29.90 -5.70
C GLY A 82 13.62 -29.59 -7.12
N GLN A 83 12.74 -29.38 -8.09
CA GLN A 83 13.09 -29.09 -9.48
C GLN A 83 12.63 -27.68 -9.88
N ILE A 84 13.49 -26.96 -10.59
CA ILE A 84 13.12 -25.67 -11.18
C ILE A 84 12.19 -25.96 -12.37
N ILE A 85 10.91 -25.65 -12.21
CA ILE A 85 9.90 -25.84 -13.25
C ILE A 85 9.97 -24.74 -14.28
N LEU A 86 10.14 -23.49 -13.83
CA LEU A 86 10.27 -22.31 -14.67
C LEU A 86 11.29 -21.35 -14.08
N SER A 87 12.19 -20.82 -14.91
CA SER A 87 13.08 -19.72 -14.56
C SER A 87 13.19 -18.80 -15.77
N LYS A 88 12.57 -17.62 -15.69
CA LYS A 88 12.38 -16.78 -16.88
C LYS A 88 12.51 -15.30 -16.58
N GLY A 89 13.22 -14.62 -17.47
CA GLY A 89 13.28 -13.16 -17.57
C GLY A 89 12.37 -12.65 -18.69
N TYR A 90 11.80 -11.48 -18.47
CA TYR A 90 10.88 -10.80 -19.36
C TYR A 90 11.35 -9.36 -19.60
N GLY A 91 11.29 -8.93 -20.86
CA GLY A 91 11.64 -7.56 -21.24
C GLY A 91 13.15 -7.29 -21.17
N TRP A 92 13.51 -6.07 -20.76
CA TRP A 92 14.87 -5.53 -20.84
C TRP A 92 15.41 -5.16 -19.46
N GLN A 93 16.63 -5.62 -19.13
CA GLN A 93 17.40 -5.11 -17.99
C GLN A 93 17.79 -3.64 -18.23
N ASP A 94 18.17 -3.30 -19.46
CA ASP A 94 18.50 -1.96 -19.93
C ASP A 94 17.77 -1.77 -21.26
N VAL A 95 16.74 -0.91 -21.25
CA VAL A 95 15.89 -0.63 -22.42
C VAL A 95 16.69 0.05 -23.53
N ASP A 96 17.59 0.96 -23.16
CA ASP A 96 18.35 1.77 -24.11
C ASP A 96 19.38 0.92 -24.86
N LYS A 97 20.07 0.04 -24.12
CA LYS A 97 21.04 -0.91 -24.70
C LYS A 97 20.42 -2.20 -25.20
N ARG A 98 19.11 -2.40 -24.99
CA ARG A 98 18.39 -3.64 -25.32
C ARG A 98 19.06 -4.88 -24.73
N ILE A 99 19.46 -4.80 -23.47
CA ILE A 99 20.00 -5.95 -22.74
C ILE A 99 18.80 -6.73 -22.18
N PRO A 100 18.55 -7.98 -22.58
CA PRO A 100 17.39 -8.74 -22.11
C PRO A 100 17.53 -9.09 -20.62
N VAL A 101 16.41 -9.20 -19.93
CA VAL A 101 16.40 -9.72 -18.56
C VAL A 101 16.77 -11.20 -18.56
N ASN A 102 17.65 -11.60 -17.64
CA ASN A 102 18.01 -12.99 -17.38
C ASN A 102 17.75 -13.31 -15.90
N ALA A 103 16.95 -14.33 -15.61
CA ALA A 103 16.56 -14.67 -14.23
C ALA A 103 17.73 -15.07 -13.31
N THR A 104 18.82 -15.58 -13.88
CA THR A 104 20.02 -16.02 -13.15
C THR A 104 20.99 -14.88 -12.84
N THR A 105 21.07 -13.88 -13.72
CA THR A 105 22.09 -12.81 -13.62
C THR A 105 21.53 -11.43 -13.37
N THR A 106 20.37 -11.08 -13.92
CA THR A 106 19.78 -9.76 -13.73
C THR A 106 19.34 -9.57 -12.28
N LEU A 107 19.87 -8.54 -11.64
CA LEU A 107 19.55 -8.17 -10.28
C LEU A 107 18.25 -7.38 -10.24
N MET A 108 17.43 -7.74 -9.27
CA MET A 108 16.17 -7.08 -8.92
C MET A 108 16.27 -6.58 -7.48
N ARG A 109 15.34 -5.73 -7.06
CA ARG A 109 15.24 -5.26 -5.68
C ARG A 109 13.99 -5.83 -5.03
N PRO A 110 14.10 -6.90 -4.21
CA PRO A 110 12.97 -7.53 -3.54
C PRO A 110 12.26 -6.66 -2.51
N GLY A 111 12.72 -5.43 -2.27
CA GLY A 111 12.15 -4.50 -1.31
C GLY A 111 11.99 -5.16 0.07
N SER A 112 10.77 -5.11 0.61
CA SER A 112 10.46 -5.62 1.95
C SER A 112 10.64 -7.12 2.18
N ILE A 113 10.88 -7.93 1.14
CA ILE A 113 11.34 -9.33 1.33
C ILE A 113 12.67 -9.37 2.09
N SER A 114 13.46 -8.29 2.01
CA SER A 114 14.65 -8.02 2.84
C SER A 114 14.45 -8.32 4.33
N LYS A 115 13.25 -8.05 4.85
CA LYS A 115 12.95 -8.20 6.28
C LYS A 115 13.11 -9.63 6.75
N LEU A 116 12.80 -10.62 5.90
CA LEU A 116 12.97 -12.04 6.23
C LEU A 116 14.42 -12.38 6.60
N PHE A 117 15.41 -11.77 5.92
CA PHE A 117 16.82 -11.93 6.25
C PHE A 117 17.16 -11.31 7.61
N THR A 118 16.57 -10.15 7.93
CA THR A 118 16.72 -9.52 9.26
C THR A 118 16.12 -10.40 10.36
N TRP A 119 14.92 -10.93 10.13
CA TRP A 119 14.22 -11.77 11.11
C TRP A 119 14.96 -13.07 11.37
N ILE A 120 15.48 -13.73 10.33
CA ILE A 120 16.34 -14.91 10.48
C ILE A 120 17.61 -14.55 11.24
N ALA A 121 18.25 -13.42 10.94
CA ALA A 121 19.46 -13.00 11.65
C ALA A 121 19.22 -12.75 13.15
N VAL A 122 18.07 -12.17 13.52
CA VAL A 122 17.64 -12.04 14.92
C VAL A 122 17.50 -13.43 15.55
N MET A 123 16.78 -14.34 14.88
CA MET A 123 16.51 -15.67 15.43
C MET A 123 17.75 -16.56 15.52
N GLN A 124 18.71 -16.43 14.60
CA GLN A 124 20.04 -17.05 14.72
C GLN A 124 20.78 -16.60 15.99
N LEU A 125 20.61 -15.35 16.42
CA LEU A 125 21.20 -14.85 17.67
C LEU A 125 20.38 -15.26 18.90
N VAL A 126 19.08 -15.48 18.77
CA VAL A 126 18.23 -16.09 19.80
C VAL A 126 18.65 -17.55 20.05
N GLU A 127 18.84 -18.36 19.00
CA GLU A 127 19.36 -19.74 19.10
C GLU A 127 20.71 -19.81 19.84
N LYS A 128 21.56 -18.80 19.63
CA LYS A 128 22.87 -18.67 20.29
C LYS A 128 22.78 -18.09 21.70
N ASN A 129 21.57 -17.91 22.25
CA ASN A 129 21.29 -17.28 23.54
C ASN A 129 21.90 -15.87 23.71
N LYS A 130 22.10 -15.16 22.59
CA LYS A 130 22.64 -13.78 22.59
C LYS A 130 21.53 -12.72 22.63
N LEU A 131 20.34 -13.07 22.14
CA LEU A 131 19.15 -12.23 22.18
C LEU A 131 18.03 -12.94 22.93
N ASP A 132 17.23 -12.15 23.63
CA ASP A 132 15.96 -12.53 24.22
C ASP A 132 14.87 -11.74 23.48
N LEU A 133 13.86 -12.46 22.96
CA LEU A 133 12.78 -11.86 22.18
C LEU A 133 11.92 -10.90 23.01
N ASP A 134 11.83 -11.12 24.32
CA ASP A 134 10.90 -10.45 25.22
C ASP A 134 11.59 -9.43 26.14
N ALA A 135 12.92 -9.31 26.05
CA ALA A 135 13.66 -8.27 26.73
C ALA A 135 13.40 -6.87 26.13
N ASP A 136 13.51 -5.84 26.96
CA ASP A 136 13.52 -4.44 26.50
C ASP A 136 14.64 -4.24 25.47
N ILE A 137 14.26 -3.81 24.27
CA ILE A 137 15.18 -3.60 23.16
C ILE A 137 16.30 -2.61 23.50
N ASN A 138 16.06 -1.67 24.42
CA ASN A 138 17.07 -0.72 24.89
C ASN A 138 18.29 -1.41 25.54
N LYS A 139 18.16 -2.65 26.00
CA LYS A 139 19.29 -3.47 26.49
C LYS A 139 20.34 -3.72 25.40
N TYR A 140 19.94 -3.72 24.14
CA TYR A 140 20.79 -4.05 22.99
C TYR A 140 21.21 -2.82 22.17
N LEU A 141 20.68 -1.63 22.47
CA LEU A 141 21.03 -0.39 21.78
C LEU A 141 22.22 0.30 22.45
N LYS A 142 23.22 0.69 21.66
CA LYS A 142 24.46 1.31 22.16
C LYS A 142 24.52 2.82 22.02
N THR A 143 23.80 3.41 21.07
CA THR A 143 23.99 4.81 20.62
C THR A 143 22.83 5.75 20.93
N PHE A 144 21.64 5.21 21.19
CA PHE A 144 20.44 5.93 21.61
C PHE A 144 19.48 4.97 22.32
N LYS A 145 18.38 5.50 22.87
CA LYS A 145 17.29 4.71 23.44
C LYS A 145 15.98 5.03 22.75
N ILE A 146 15.07 4.05 22.72
CA ILE A 146 13.67 4.26 22.36
C ILE A 146 13.00 5.05 23.49
N LYS A 147 12.34 6.17 23.15
CA LYS A 147 11.58 6.99 24.09
C LYS A 147 10.50 6.15 24.79
N ASP A 148 10.39 6.34 26.10
CA ASP A 148 9.35 5.68 26.89
C ASP A 148 8.03 6.47 26.85
N SER A 149 7.22 6.20 25.83
CA SER A 149 5.84 6.69 25.71
C SER A 149 4.81 5.78 26.40
N TYR A 150 5.19 4.58 26.85
CA TYR A 150 4.31 3.58 27.47
C TYR A 150 5.02 2.91 28.66
N PRO A 151 5.03 3.58 29.84
CA PRO A 151 5.76 3.09 31.00
C PRO A 151 5.38 1.66 31.39
N GLY A 152 6.39 0.82 31.63
CA GLY A 152 6.22 -0.60 31.95
C GLY A 152 5.91 -1.51 30.75
N GLN A 153 5.82 -0.97 29.54
CA GLN A 153 5.61 -1.72 28.30
C GLN A 153 6.71 -1.35 27.28
N PRO A 154 7.95 -1.87 27.48
CA PRO A 154 9.04 -1.61 26.56
C PRO A 154 8.77 -2.25 25.19
N VAL A 155 9.42 -1.71 24.16
CA VAL A 155 9.45 -2.38 22.86
C VAL A 155 10.38 -3.59 22.96
N THR A 156 9.94 -4.74 22.50
CA THR A 156 10.74 -5.97 22.44
C THR A 156 11.06 -6.38 21.00
N LEU A 157 12.00 -7.31 20.81
CA LEU A 157 12.27 -7.88 19.48
C LEU A 157 11.05 -8.65 18.95
N ARG A 158 10.30 -9.35 19.82
CA ARG A 158 9.03 -9.97 19.44
C ARG A 158 8.10 -8.95 18.81
N ASN A 159 7.94 -7.77 19.43
CA ASN A 159 7.11 -6.70 18.87
C ASN A 159 7.62 -6.16 17.53
N CYS A 160 8.94 -6.11 17.31
CA CYS A 160 9.49 -5.72 16.02
C CYS A 160 9.14 -6.76 14.93
N LEU A 161 9.35 -8.05 15.22
CA LEU A 161 9.14 -9.15 14.28
C LEU A 161 7.64 -9.35 13.95
N THR A 162 6.74 -8.95 14.87
CA THR A 162 5.28 -8.97 14.67
C THR A 162 4.70 -7.62 14.27
N HIS A 163 5.51 -6.61 13.96
CA HIS A 163 4.99 -5.26 13.65
C HIS A 163 4.00 -4.69 14.70
N THR A 164 4.17 -5.05 15.98
CA THR A 164 3.34 -4.57 17.08
C THR A 164 4.12 -3.66 18.04
N ALA A 165 5.22 -3.05 17.58
CA ALA A 165 6.01 -2.13 18.41
C ALA A 165 5.29 -0.80 18.71
N GLY A 166 4.24 -0.49 17.95
CA GLY A 166 3.37 0.66 18.17
C GLY A 166 3.85 1.98 17.59
N PHE A 167 4.94 1.98 16.82
CA PHE A 167 5.43 3.14 16.09
C PHE A 167 4.41 3.60 15.03
N GLU A 168 4.27 4.92 14.88
CA GLU A 168 3.74 5.47 13.64
C GLU A 168 4.71 5.23 12.48
N GLU A 169 4.24 5.40 11.24
CA GLU A 169 5.09 5.25 10.06
C GLU A 169 5.40 6.62 9.46
N SER A 170 6.65 6.82 9.09
CA SER A 170 7.13 8.01 8.37
C SER A 170 7.92 7.57 7.15
N PHE A 171 7.79 8.30 6.05
CA PHE A 171 8.48 7.95 4.81
C PHE A 171 9.00 9.15 4.02
N LEU A 172 8.54 10.38 4.31
CA LEU A 172 8.93 11.53 3.49
C LEU A 172 10.41 11.86 3.67
N GLY A 173 11.16 11.77 2.58
CA GLY A 173 12.52 12.27 2.45
C GLY A 173 13.59 11.57 3.28
N HIS A 174 13.37 10.33 3.72
CA HIS A 174 14.37 9.59 4.49
C HIS A 174 14.36 8.06 4.34
N LEU A 175 13.24 7.45 3.89
CA LEU A 175 13.13 5.98 3.81
C LEU A 175 13.80 5.40 2.57
N ILE A 176 13.64 6.06 1.42
CA ILE A 176 14.27 5.74 0.14
C ILE A 176 14.91 7.03 -0.34
N LEU A 177 16.19 7.03 -0.69
CA LEU A 177 16.95 8.19 -1.15
C LEU A 177 17.32 8.02 -2.62
N ASN A 178 17.68 9.11 -3.30
CA ASN A 178 18.17 9.09 -4.68
C ASN A 178 19.58 9.70 -4.81
N LYS A 179 20.19 10.11 -3.70
CA LYS A 179 21.51 10.75 -3.65
C LYS A 179 22.35 10.23 -2.49
N ASN A 180 23.65 10.07 -2.76
CA ASN A 180 24.62 9.55 -1.79
C ASN A 180 24.94 10.53 -0.64
N ASP A 181 24.76 11.84 -0.83
CA ASP A 181 25.08 12.87 0.17
C ASP A 181 24.11 12.90 1.36
N GLN A 182 22.99 12.17 1.28
CA GLN A 182 22.00 12.00 2.33
C GLN A 182 22.21 10.73 3.18
N ILE A 183 23.18 9.88 2.80
CA ILE A 183 23.48 8.64 3.50
C ILE A 183 24.13 8.96 4.85
N ILE A 184 23.58 8.37 5.91
CA ILE A 184 24.13 8.37 7.25
C ILE A 184 24.13 6.94 7.79
N SER A 185 24.85 6.68 8.88
CA SER A 185 24.86 5.33 9.46
C SER A 185 23.46 4.91 9.95
N LEU A 186 23.17 3.61 9.91
CA LEU A 186 21.90 3.03 10.40
C LEU A 186 21.54 3.54 11.80
N ALA A 187 22.51 3.58 12.72
CA ALA A 187 22.31 4.10 14.08
C ALA A 187 21.98 5.59 14.12
N ALA A 188 22.62 6.41 13.27
CA ALA A 188 22.33 7.84 13.17
C ALA A 188 20.94 8.09 12.57
N ALA A 189 20.56 7.34 11.53
CA ALA A 189 19.24 7.39 10.92
C ALA A 189 18.14 7.05 11.92
N LEU A 190 18.26 5.91 12.62
CA LEU A 190 17.26 5.47 13.60
C LEU A 190 17.15 6.42 14.81
N LYS A 191 18.25 7.09 15.19
CA LYS A 191 18.20 8.13 16.22
C LYS A 191 17.50 9.39 15.72
N LYS A 192 17.81 9.82 14.50
CA LYS A 192 17.30 11.07 13.91
C LYS A 192 15.81 10.98 13.59
N TYR A 193 15.38 9.88 13.02
CA TYR A 193 14.01 9.66 12.51
C TYR A 193 13.21 8.73 13.44
N GLN A 194 13.41 8.82 14.76
CA GLN A 194 12.64 7.99 15.70
C GLN A 194 11.17 8.43 15.72
N PRO A 195 10.24 7.60 15.21
CA PRO A 195 8.82 7.95 15.16
C PRO A 195 8.20 7.87 16.56
N GLU A 196 7.10 8.59 16.77
CA GLU A 196 6.34 8.49 18.01
C GLU A 196 5.59 7.14 18.08
N ARG A 197 5.29 6.67 19.28
CA ARG A 197 4.49 5.46 19.48
C ARG A 197 3.01 5.82 19.67
N ILE A 198 2.19 5.45 18.70
CA ILE A 198 0.75 5.71 18.68
C ILE A 198 -0.09 4.53 19.20
N TYR A 199 0.54 3.38 19.44
CA TYR A 199 -0.07 2.23 20.14
C TYR A 199 0.84 1.70 21.24
N ALA A 200 0.23 1.11 22.27
CA ALA A 200 0.94 0.32 23.25
C ALA A 200 1.53 -0.95 22.58
N PRO A 201 2.78 -1.34 22.87
CA PRO A 201 3.37 -2.53 22.27
C PRO A 201 2.52 -3.79 22.47
N GLY A 202 2.44 -4.62 21.44
CA GLY A 202 1.67 -5.87 21.42
C GLY A 202 0.15 -5.71 21.22
N THR A 203 -0.40 -4.48 21.21
CA THR A 203 -1.86 -4.29 21.17
C THR A 203 -2.45 -4.11 19.76
N GLN A 204 -1.65 -3.60 18.83
CA GLN A 204 -2.07 -3.31 17.46
C GLN A 204 -0.90 -3.60 16.52
N ALA A 205 -1.14 -4.41 15.48
CA ALA A 205 -0.19 -4.54 14.40
C ALA A 205 -0.30 -3.32 13.47
N ALA A 206 0.84 -2.69 13.23
CA ALA A 206 1.05 -1.59 12.32
C ALA A 206 2.42 -1.77 11.69
N TYR A 207 2.44 -2.13 10.41
CA TYR A 207 3.67 -2.37 9.67
C TYR A 207 4.67 -1.21 9.80
N SER A 208 5.92 -1.53 10.12
CA SER A 208 6.94 -0.53 10.46
C SER A 208 8.30 -0.91 9.89
N ASN A 209 8.80 -0.07 8.98
CA ASN A 209 10.18 -0.19 8.50
C ASN A 209 11.18 0.18 9.60
N TYR A 210 10.87 1.19 10.42
CA TYR A 210 11.69 1.59 11.56
C TYR A 210 11.93 0.42 12.52
N ALA A 211 10.89 -0.32 12.89
CA ALA A 211 11.00 -1.47 13.80
C ALA A 211 11.90 -2.58 13.24
N THR A 212 11.84 -2.84 11.92
CA THR A 212 12.73 -3.82 11.28
C THR A 212 14.17 -3.34 11.24
N SER A 213 14.41 -2.08 10.85
CA SER A 213 15.76 -1.50 10.85
C SER A 213 16.36 -1.45 12.26
N LEU A 214 15.53 -1.22 13.28
CA LEU A 214 15.92 -1.30 14.69
C LEU A 214 16.38 -2.72 15.07
N ALA A 215 15.66 -3.75 14.63
CA ALA A 215 16.07 -5.13 14.85
C ALA A 215 17.40 -5.47 14.13
N GLY A 216 17.61 -4.96 12.91
CA GLY A 216 18.89 -5.09 12.21
C GLY A 216 20.04 -4.36 12.92
N LEU A 217 19.79 -3.20 13.53
CA LEU A 217 20.77 -2.51 14.37
C LEU A 217 21.13 -3.33 15.62
N VAL A 218 20.15 -4.03 16.21
CA VAL A 218 20.40 -4.96 17.33
C VAL A 218 21.30 -6.12 16.88
N VAL A 219 21.06 -6.71 15.71
CA VAL A 219 21.95 -7.73 15.12
C VAL A 219 23.38 -7.21 15.02
N ALA A 220 23.58 -6.00 14.46
CA ALA A 220 24.90 -5.39 14.34
C ALA A 220 25.56 -5.16 15.72
N ASN A 221 24.82 -4.58 16.67
CA ASN A 221 25.32 -4.28 18.01
C ASN A 221 25.73 -5.53 18.79
N VAL A 222 24.96 -6.62 18.70
CA VAL A 222 25.17 -7.84 19.49
C VAL A 222 26.19 -8.78 18.83
N SER A 223 26.22 -8.82 17.50
CA SER A 223 27.22 -9.61 16.78
C SER A 223 28.61 -8.96 16.73
N GLY A 224 28.67 -7.63 16.79
CA GLY A 224 29.91 -6.86 16.57
C GLY A 224 30.30 -6.73 15.09
N MET A 225 29.44 -7.17 14.17
CA MET A 225 29.61 -7.02 12.72
C MET A 225 28.72 -5.88 12.20
N SER A 226 29.00 -5.37 11.00
CA SER A 226 27.99 -4.61 10.27
C SER A 226 26.79 -5.52 9.97
N TYR A 227 25.61 -4.95 9.76
CA TYR A 227 24.42 -5.75 9.42
C TYR A 227 24.65 -6.50 8.10
N GLU A 228 25.20 -5.83 7.10
CA GLU A 228 25.49 -6.33 5.77
C GLU A 228 26.46 -7.52 5.83
N ASP A 229 27.56 -7.41 6.59
CA ASP A 229 28.54 -8.48 6.71
C ASP A 229 27.98 -9.66 7.53
N TYR A 230 27.09 -9.41 8.49
CA TYR A 230 26.42 -10.49 9.23
C TYR A 230 25.54 -11.33 8.29
N ILE A 231 24.72 -10.69 7.45
CA ILE A 231 23.86 -11.40 6.48
C ILE A 231 24.70 -12.13 5.43
N GLN A 232 25.73 -11.47 4.90
CA GLN A 232 26.67 -12.08 3.95
C GLN A 232 27.22 -13.40 4.49
N LYS A 233 27.78 -13.36 5.71
CA LYS A 233 28.47 -14.50 6.32
C LYS A 233 27.54 -15.60 6.81
N ASN A 234 26.38 -15.25 7.38
CA ASN A 234 25.52 -16.21 8.08
C ASN A 234 24.32 -16.68 7.24
N ILE A 235 24.07 -16.07 6.08
CA ILE A 235 22.94 -16.45 5.22
C ILE A 235 23.40 -16.61 3.76
N PHE A 236 23.97 -15.57 3.14
CA PHE A 236 24.29 -15.64 1.70
C PHE A 236 25.38 -16.66 1.36
N GLU A 237 26.49 -16.65 2.09
CA GLU A 237 27.60 -17.59 1.89
C GLU A 237 27.16 -19.06 2.09
N PRO A 238 26.49 -19.43 3.21
CA PRO A 238 25.96 -20.79 3.41
C PRO A 238 25.01 -21.26 2.30
N LEU A 239 24.17 -20.37 1.78
CA LEU A 239 23.21 -20.71 0.72
C LEU A 239 23.78 -20.58 -0.69
N GLY A 240 25.02 -20.13 -0.85
CA GLY A 240 25.61 -19.88 -2.17
C GLY A 240 24.90 -18.78 -2.96
N MET A 241 24.35 -17.77 -2.27
CA MET A 241 23.70 -16.59 -2.87
C MET A 241 24.75 -15.55 -3.27
N ARG A 242 25.49 -15.84 -4.34
CA ARG A 242 26.67 -15.05 -4.76
C ARG A 242 26.33 -13.73 -5.44
N ASN A 243 25.10 -13.56 -5.90
CA ASN A 243 24.60 -12.38 -6.58
C ASN A 243 23.60 -11.62 -5.69
N SER A 244 23.78 -11.70 -4.38
CA SER A 244 22.93 -11.06 -3.38
C SER A 244 23.75 -10.14 -2.48
N THR A 245 23.23 -8.95 -2.20
CA THR A 245 23.89 -7.99 -1.31
C THR A 245 22.91 -7.04 -0.65
N PHE A 246 23.27 -6.57 0.54
CA PHE A 246 22.65 -5.43 1.22
C PHE A 246 23.51 -4.15 1.12
N LYS A 247 24.70 -4.23 0.52
CA LYS A 247 25.62 -3.09 0.42
C LYS A 247 25.13 -2.11 -0.63
N GLU A 248 25.07 -0.84 -0.24
CA GLU A 248 24.72 0.29 -1.07
C GLU A 248 25.73 1.44 -0.89
N PRO A 249 26.10 2.18 -1.95
CA PRO A 249 25.82 1.92 -3.36
C PRO A 249 26.29 0.52 -3.81
N LEU A 250 25.66 0.00 -4.86
CA LEU A 250 25.89 -1.38 -5.31
C LEU A 250 27.35 -1.57 -5.75
N PRO A 251 28.05 -2.65 -5.34
CA PRO A 251 29.41 -2.93 -5.79
C PRO A 251 29.51 -3.05 -7.31
N ASP A 252 30.62 -2.59 -7.91
CA ASP A 252 30.80 -2.50 -9.37
C ASP A 252 30.53 -3.82 -10.11
N ASN A 253 30.98 -4.95 -9.53
CA ASN A 253 30.80 -6.28 -10.13
C ASN A 253 29.33 -6.71 -10.20
N LEU A 254 28.47 -6.17 -9.33
CA LEU A 254 27.02 -6.40 -9.33
C LEU A 254 26.30 -5.31 -10.11
N ASN A 255 26.77 -4.07 -10.05
CA ASN A 255 26.11 -2.90 -10.65
C ASN A 255 25.83 -3.07 -12.16
N GLN A 256 26.73 -3.70 -12.91
CA GLN A 256 26.53 -4.00 -14.34
C GLN A 256 25.35 -4.95 -14.64
N HIS A 257 24.86 -5.68 -13.65
CA HIS A 257 23.75 -6.64 -13.77
C HIS A 257 22.42 -6.09 -13.24
N MET A 258 22.41 -4.86 -12.72
CA MET A 258 21.21 -4.24 -12.17
C MET A 258 20.16 -3.97 -13.25
N ALA A 259 18.92 -4.42 -13.04
CA ALA A 259 17.79 -3.94 -13.84
C ALA A 259 17.60 -2.43 -13.60
N ILE A 260 17.56 -1.67 -14.68
CA ILE A 260 17.34 -0.23 -14.59
C ILE A 260 15.87 0.03 -14.31
N ALA A 261 15.60 0.87 -13.32
CA ALA A 261 14.26 1.39 -13.07
C ALA A 261 13.91 2.41 -14.16
N TYR A 262 12.67 2.39 -14.64
CA TYR A 262 12.18 3.37 -15.61
C TYR A 262 10.84 3.94 -15.15
N GLN A 263 10.58 5.19 -15.50
CA GLN A 263 9.23 5.73 -15.68
C GLN A 263 8.80 5.60 -17.14
N TYR A 264 7.49 5.71 -17.41
CA TYR A 264 6.97 5.78 -18.76
C TYR A 264 6.20 7.08 -18.95
N ALA A 265 6.71 7.95 -19.83
CA ALA A 265 6.11 9.24 -20.12
C ALA A 265 6.29 9.59 -21.60
N ASN A 266 5.29 10.23 -22.20
CA ASN A 266 5.30 10.69 -23.59
C ASN A 266 5.67 9.58 -24.60
N GLY A 267 5.23 8.34 -24.34
CA GLY A 267 5.47 7.20 -25.23
C GLY A 267 6.84 6.52 -25.05
N SER A 268 7.68 6.98 -24.13
CA SER A 268 9.06 6.51 -23.94
C SER A 268 9.37 6.11 -22.50
N TYR A 269 10.30 5.18 -22.36
CA TYR A 269 10.90 4.83 -21.06
C TYR A 269 11.97 5.86 -20.68
N ILE A 270 11.93 6.36 -19.45
CA ILE A 270 12.90 7.32 -18.90
C ILE A 270 13.58 6.66 -17.72
N ALA A 271 14.90 6.47 -17.80
CA ALA A 271 15.67 5.81 -16.76
C ALA A 271 15.65 6.62 -15.46
N GLU A 272 15.48 5.93 -14.34
CA GLU A 272 15.50 6.48 -13.00
C GLU A 272 16.84 6.18 -12.30
N PRO A 273 17.29 7.04 -11.37
CA PRO A 273 18.44 6.75 -10.52
C PRO A 273 18.23 5.48 -9.68
N PHE A 274 19.34 4.85 -9.28
CA PHE A 274 19.31 3.77 -8.29
C PHE A 274 18.78 4.29 -6.95
N GLU A 275 17.74 3.66 -6.42
CA GLU A 275 17.14 4.07 -5.15
C GLU A 275 17.97 3.52 -3.97
N LEU A 276 18.33 4.35 -3.00
CA LEU A 276 19.19 3.98 -1.87
C LEU A 276 18.32 3.82 -0.62
N ILE A 277 18.36 2.66 0.03
CA ILE A 277 17.66 2.38 1.30
C ILE A 277 18.65 2.30 2.46
N THR A 278 19.88 2.78 2.25
CA THR A 278 21.05 2.62 3.15
C THR A 278 20.79 3.10 4.59
N ASN A 279 19.98 4.13 4.78
CA ASN A 279 19.62 4.63 6.11
C ASN A 279 18.74 3.64 6.90
N PHE A 280 18.06 2.74 6.20
CA PHE A 280 17.15 1.72 6.73
C PHE A 280 17.48 0.33 6.14
N THR A 281 18.76 0.05 5.82
CA THR A 281 19.22 -1.16 5.11
C THR A 281 18.45 -2.45 5.43
N PRO A 282 18.25 -2.83 6.72
CA PRO A 282 17.59 -4.09 7.07
C PRO A 282 16.13 -4.19 6.58
N ALA A 283 15.45 -3.07 6.37
CA ALA A 283 14.04 -3.06 6.00
C ALA A 283 13.78 -3.30 4.51
N GLY A 284 14.75 -3.05 3.61
CA GLY A 284 14.44 -3.04 2.18
C GLY A 284 15.59 -3.01 1.18
N ALA A 285 16.85 -2.96 1.60
CA ALA A 285 17.98 -2.70 0.70
C ALA A 285 18.51 -3.93 -0.06
N LEU A 286 17.90 -5.11 0.09
CA LEU A 286 18.34 -6.30 -0.63
C LEU A 286 18.32 -6.05 -2.15
N THR A 287 19.42 -6.40 -2.79
CA THR A 287 19.53 -6.57 -4.23
C THR A 287 19.92 -8.03 -4.49
N SER A 288 19.17 -8.73 -5.33
CA SER A 288 19.35 -10.18 -5.57
C SER A 288 18.87 -10.59 -6.96
N THR A 289 19.35 -11.72 -7.46
CA THR A 289 18.77 -12.40 -8.63
C THR A 289 17.59 -13.27 -8.22
N ALA A 290 16.77 -13.67 -9.20
CA ALA A 290 15.63 -14.55 -8.95
C ALA A 290 16.11 -15.95 -8.51
N GLU A 291 17.21 -16.44 -9.07
CA GLU A 291 17.79 -17.73 -8.70
C GLU A 291 18.32 -17.75 -7.25
N ASP A 292 18.99 -16.69 -6.81
CA ASP A 292 19.43 -16.60 -5.40
C ASP A 292 18.24 -16.53 -4.44
N MET A 293 17.17 -15.81 -4.81
CA MET A 293 15.92 -15.82 -4.04
C MET A 293 15.25 -17.19 -4.02
N LEU A 294 15.38 -17.98 -5.09
CA LEU A 294 14.89 -19.36 -5.12
C LEU A 294 15.69 -20.26 -4.19
N LYS A 295 17.02 -20.08 -4.08
CA LYS A 295 17.85 -20.78 -3.07
C LYS A 295 17.39 -20.44 -1.66
N PHE A 296 17.15 -19.17 -1.38
CA PHE A 296 16.63 -18.72 -0.09
C PHE A 296 15.27 -19.36 0.24
N GLY A 297 14.29 -19.25 -0.67
CA GLY A 297 12.98 -19.87 -0.47
C GLY A 297 13.04 -21.39 -0.36
N SER A 298 13.95 -22.05 -1.08
CA SER A 298 14.20 -23.49 -0.97
C SER A 298 14.78 -23.87 0.39
N ALA A 299 15.63 -23.01 0.98
CA ALA A 299 16.12 -23.22 2.34
C ALA A 299 14.99 -23.16 3.37
N LEU A 300 14.05 -22.22 3.21
CA LEU A 300 12.86 -22.12 4.05
C LEU A 300 11.94 -23.33 3.89
N LEU A 301 11.73 -23.79 2.66
CA LEU A 301 10.94 -24.99 2.38
C LEU A 301 11.54 -26.24 3.06
N ASN A 302 12.86 -26.35 3.06
CA ASN A 302 13.61 -27.49 3.60
C ASN A 302 14.03 -27.27 5.07
N GLY A 303 13.15 -26.66 5.87
CA GLY A 303 13.32 -26.58 7.32
C GLY A 303 14.49 -25.71 7.79
N GLY A 304 14.92 -24.72 7.00
CA GLY A 304 16.00 -23.80 7.34
C GLY A 304 17.37 -24.19 6.77
N SER A 305 17.42 -25.12 5.81
CA SER A 305 18.67 -25.63 5.23
C SER A 305 18.60 -25.80 3.72
N LEU A 306 19.72 -25.62 3.02
CA LEU A 306 19.83 -25.92 1.60
C LEU A 306 20.98 -26.90 1.38
N ASN A 307 20.71 -28.00 0.69
CA ASN A 307 21.71 -29.05 0.41
C ASN A 307 22.46 -29.53 1.67
N GLY A 308 21.76 -29.65 2.80
CA GLY A 308 22.32 -30.05 4.08
C GLY A 308 23.10 -28.96 4.83
N VAL A 309 23.17 -27.73 4.30
CA VAL A 309 23.79 -26.58 4.97
C VAL A 309 22.71 -25.75 5.67
N PRO A 310 22.63 -25.75 7.02
CA PRO A 310 21.62 -25.00 7.75
C PRO A 310 22.00 -23.52 7.87
N ILE A 311 21.01 -22.64 7.75
CA ILE A 311 21.11 -21.23 8.17
C ILE A 311 20.34 -20.98 9.48
N ILE A 312 19.39 -21.84 9.83
CA ILE A 312 18.62 -21.77 11.08
C ILE A 312 18.11 -23.18 11.40
N SER A 313 17.82 -23.49 12.66
CA SER A 313 17.23 -24.79 13.02
C SER A 313 15.78 -24.90 12.53
N THR A 314 15.33 -26.13 12.30
CA THR A 314 13.94 -26.40 11.89
C THR A 314 12.96 -25.98 12.97
N GLU A 315 13.28 -26.22 14.24
CA GLU A 315 12.45 -25.82 15.38
C GLU A 315 12.28 -24.29 15.45
N THR A 316 13.37 -23.55 15.24
CA THR A 316 13.31 -22.08 15.24
C THR A 316 12.54 -21.55 14.03
N LEU A 317 12.71 -22.14 12.84
CA LEU A 317 11.91 -21.76 11.69
C LEU A 317 10.41 -22.05 11.90
N MET A 318 10.08 -23.17 12.54
CA MET A 318 8.70 -23.48 12.92
C MET A 318 8.13 -22.45 13.91
N GLU A 319 8.91 -22.01 14.90
CA GLU A 319 8.51 -20.93 15.81
C GLU A 319 8.32 -19.60 15.08
N MET A 320 9.18 -19.30 14.09
CA MET A 320 9.00 -18.13 13.23
C MET A 320 7.73 -18.20 12.38
N ASN A 321 7.34 -19.40 11.93
CA ASN A 321 6.16 -19.61 11.10
C ASN A 321 4.88 -19.82 11.93
N LYS A 322 4.98 -19.94 13.25
CA LYS A 322 3.80 -19.99 14.12
C LYS A 322 3.15 -18.61 14.15
N ILE A 323 1.82 -18.54 14.10
CA ILE A 323 1.11 -17.26 14.28
C ILE A 323 1.42 -16.70 15.67
N GLN A 324 2.08 -15.54 15.70
CA GLN A 324 2.45 -14.85 16.93
C GLN A 324 1.50 -13.70 17.24
N PHE A 325 0.93 -13.11 16.19
CA PHE A 325 -0.11 -12.11 16.31
C PHE A 325 -1.15 -12.30 15.21
N ASN A 326 -2.41 -12.30 15.62
CA ASN A 326 -3.57 -12.22 14.75
C ASN A 326 -4.48 -11.08 15.23
N TYR A 327 -5.32 -10.58 14.33
CA TYR A 327 -6.32 -9.58 14.71
C TYR A 327 -7.59 -10.23 15.29
N ASP A 328 -7.86 -11.46 14.85
CA ASP A 328 -8.96 -12.34 15.20
C ASP A 328 -8.47 -13.78 14.97
N ASP A 329 -8.84 -14.72 15.84
CA ASP A 329 -8.38 -16.12 15.79
C ASP A 329 -8.82 -16.88 14.54
N ARG A 330 -9.84 -16.37 13.84
CA ARG A 330 -10.36 -16.96 12.60
C ARG A 330 -9.64 -16.45 11.35
N LEU A 331 -8.70 -15.52 11.51
CA LEU A 331 -7.84 -15.04 10.44
C LEU A 331 -6.42 -15.59 10.59
N ASN A 332 -5.79 -15.88 9.45
CA ASN A 332 -4.35 -15.98 9.32
C ASN A 332 -3.71 -14.71 9.87
N GLY A 333 -2.82 -14.89 10.83
CA GLY A 333 -1.98 -13.83 11.37
C GLY A 333 -0.67 -13.72 10.62
N HIS A 334 0.32 -13.19 11.30
CA HIS A 334 1.71 -13.26 10.87
C HIS A 334 2.54 -13.91 11.98
N GLY A 335 3.59 -14.60 11.57
CA GLY A 335 4.57 -15.17 12.49
C GLY A 335 5.61 -14.16 12.93
N LEU A 336 6.78 -14.63 13.32
CA LEU A 336 7.96 -13.78 13.51
C LEU A 336 8.54 -13.42 12.14
N GLY A 337 7.84 -12.52 11.44
CA GLY A 337 8.28 -11.94 10.18
C GLY A 337 7.63 -12.46 8.90
N PHE A 338 6.99 -13.64 8.94
CA PHE A 338 6.32 -14.23 7.77
C PHE A 338 4.84 -13.82 7.69
N ILE A 339 4.42 -13.46 6.48
CA ILE A 339 3.02 -13.30 6.10
C ILE A 339 2.47 -14.68 5.75
N HIS A 340 1.32 -15.04 6.32
CA HIS A 340 0.57 -16.24 5.93
C HIS A 340 -0.51 -15.86 4.93
N TYR A 341 -0.28 -16.21 3.66
CA TYR A 341 -1.14 -15.78 2.57
C TYR A 341 -2.46 -16.54 2.58
N PRO A 342 -3.60 -15.87 2.34
CA PRO A 342 -4.90 -16.50 2.27
C PRO A 342 -5.24 -16.97 0.84
N TRP A 343 -4.22 -17.23 0.01
CA TRP A 343 -4.40 -17.49 -1.41
C TRP A 343 -4.49 -18.97 -1.71
N GLY A 344 -5.54 -19.35 -2.43
CA GLY A 344 -5.85 -20.75 -2.66
C GLY A 344 -6.15 -21.50 -1.36
N ASN A 345 -6.31 -22.82 -1.46
CA ASN A 345 -6.36 -23.70 -0.28
C ASN A 345 -4.94 -24.15 0.09
N THR A 346 -4.13 -23.23 0.62
CA THR A 346 -2.68 -23.44 0.82
C THR A 346 -2.19 -23.05 2.21
N ASP A 347 -1.04 -23.58 2.59
CA ASP A 347 -0.24 -23.22 3.77
C ASP A 347 0.87 -22.22 3.44
N THR A 348 0.67 -21.38 2.41
CA THR A 348 1.70 -20.51 1.86
C THR A 348 2.11 -19.42 2.86
N PHE A 349 3.41 -19.32 3.12
CA PHE A 349 4.00 -18.24 3.88
C PHE A 349 5.12 -17.56 3.09
N GLY A 350 5.42 -16.31 3.42
CA GLY A 350 6.46 -15.55 2.73
C GLY A 350 6.39 -14.07 3.03
N HIS A 351 6.69 -13.24 2.02
CA HIS A 351 6.59 -11.78 2.13
C HIS A 351 6.51 -11.13 0.73
N ASP A 352 5.89 -9.96 0.65
CA ASP A 352 5.87 -9.12 -0.55
C ASP A 352 6.88 -7.98 -0.46
N GLY A 353 7.30 -7.50 -1.63
CA GLY A 353 8.33 -6.49 -1.78
C GLY A 353 7.84 -5.30 -2.57
N ALA A 354 8.13 -4.09 -2.10
CA ALA A 354 8.02 -2.90 -2.92
C ALA A 354 9.14 -1.91 -2.58
N THR A 355 9.74 -1.33 -3.62
CA THR A 355 10.41 -0.01 -3.59
C THR A 355 9.55 0.99 -4.38
N ASN A 356 10.09 2.13 -4.84
CA ASN A 356 9.31 2.99 -5.75
C ASN A 356 9.19 2.34 -7.14
N ALA A 357 10.21 1.62 -7.58
CA ALA A 357 10.29 1.05 -8.92
C ALA A 357 10.18 -0.48 -9.01
N PHE A 358 10.41 -1.23 -7.94
CA PHE A 358 10.42 -2.70 -7.95
C PHE A 358 9.29 -3.27 -7.10
N PHE A 359 8.64 -4.32 -7.59
CA PHE A 359 7.55 -5.01 -6.90
C PHE A 359 7.73 -6.51 -6.98
N SER A 360 7.75 -7.19 -5.85
CA SER A 360 8.16 -8.58 -5.76
C SER A 360 7.24 -9.40 -4.87
N HIS A 361 7.20 -10.71 -5.12
CA HIS A 361 6.53 -11.69 -4.28
C HIS A 361 7.50 -12.84 -3.99
N LEU A 362 7.56 -13.31 -2.75
CA LEU A 362 8.15 -14.59 -2.37
C LEU A 362 7.10 -15.39 -1.61
N GLY A 363 6.77 -16.57 -2.11
CA GLY A 363 5.87 -17.51 -1.46
C GLY A 363 6.50 -18.90 -1.37
N VAL A 364 6.37 -19.52 -0.20
CA VAL A 364 6.79 -20.89 0.10
C VAL A 364 5.55 -21.66 0.51
N THR A 365 5.25 -22.76 -0.18
CA THR A 365 4.06 -23.58 0.05
C THR A 365 4.48 -25.01 0.39
N PRO A 366 4.69 -25.34 1.69
CA PRO A 366 5.16 -26.66 2.12
C PRO A 366 4.28 -27.82 1.67
N SER A 367 2.95 -27.69 1.79
CA SER A 367 1.98 -28.73 1.38
C SER A 367 2.05 -29.10 -0.11
N LYS A 368 2.70 -28.26 -0.93
CA LYS A 368 2.90 -28.45 -2.37
C LYS A 368 4.37 -28.57 -2.77
N ASN A 369 5.27 -28.57 -1.79
CA ASN A 369 6.72 -28.62 -2.00
C ASN A 369 7.18 -27.57 -3.04
N MET A 370 6.68 -26.34 -2.90
CA MET A 370 6.76 -25.30 -3.93
C MET A 370 7.34 -23.99 -3.40
N VAL A 371 8.13 -23.30 -4.23
CA VAL A 371 8.61 -21.94 -4.00
C VAL A 371 8.39 -21.11 -5.25
N ILE A 372 7.83 -19.92 -5.08
CA ILE A 372 7.67 -18.91 -6.13
C ILE A 372 8.41 -17.65 -5.74
N PHE A 373 9.19 -17.11 -6.66
CA PHE A 373 9.66 -15.73 -6.58
C PHE A 373 9.40 -15.00 -7.89
N SER A 374 8.87 -13.77 -7.78
CA SER A 374 8.69 -12.89 -8.92
C SER A 374 9.09 -11.47 -8.57
N SER A 375 9.53 -10.72 -9.57
CA SER A 375 9.79 -9.29 -9.42
C SER A 375 9.59 -8.57 -10.74
N PHE A 376 8.90 -7.44 -10.71
CA PHE A 376 8.63 -6.59 -11.88
C PHE A 376 9.01 -5.15 -11.59
N THR A 377 9.48 -4.44 -12.62
CA THR A 377 9.95 -3.05 -12.49
C THR A 377 9.06 -2.06 -13.22
N GLY A 378 9.21 -0.78 -12.88
CA GLY A 378 8.61 0.33 -13.60
C GLY A 378 7.09 0.43 -13.47
N PRO A 379 6.45 1.23 -14.34
CA PRO A 379 5.01 1.46 -14.32
C PRO A 379 4.24 0.15 -14.33
N GLY A 380 3.22 0.08 -13.47
CA GLY A 380 2.35 -1.07 -13.40
C GLY A 380 2.97 -2.36 -12.85
N GLY A 381 4.27 -2.41 -12.55
CA GLY A 381 4.95 -3.60 -12.01
C GLY A 381 4.22 -4.19 -10.79
N SER A 382 3.69 -3.33 -9.91
CA SER A 382 2.87 -3.73 -8.76
C SER A 382 1.63 -4.53 -9.16
N LYS A 383 0.90 -4.05 -10.19
CA LYS A 383 -0.31 -4.69 -10.68
C LYS A 383 0.00 -6.02 -11.35
N ILE A 384 1.08 -6.09 -12.12
CA ILE A 384 1.54 -7.33 -12.77
C ILE A 384 1.91 -8.35 -11.70
N ASN A 385 2.78 -7.98 -10.75
CA ASN A 385 3.25 -8.88 -9.70
C ASN A 385 2.09 -9.42 -8.86
N ARG A 386 1.16 -8.55 -8.46
CA ARG A 386 -0.04 -8.94 -7.70
C ARG A 386 -0.94 -9.87 -8.50
N THR A 387 -1.28 -9.49 -9.74
CA THR A 387 -2.17 -10.29 -10.60
C THR A 387 -1.56 -11.67 -10.84
N LEU A 388 -0.27 -11.73 -11.20
CA LEU A 388 0.42 -12.99 -11.45
C LEU A 388 0.42 -13.90 -10.22
N SER A 389 0.79 -13.36 -9.06
CA SER A 389 0.86 -14.15 -7.82
C SER A 389 -0.51 -14.67 -7.44
N GLU A 390 -1.53 -13.82 -7.36
CA GLU A 390 -2.91 -14.23 -7.03
C GLU A 390 -3.46 -15.25 -8.04
N SER A 391 -3.23 -15.04 -9.34
CA SER A 391 -3.70 -15.93 -10.40
C SER A 391 -3.06 -17.32 -10.36
N ILE A 392 -1.75 -17.44 -10.06
CA ILE A 392 -1.11 -18.76 -9.97
C ILE A 392 -1.71 -19.59 -8.83
N TYR A 393 -1.87 -19.01 -7.63
CA TYR A 393 -2.48 -19.75 -6.52
C TYR A 393 -3.96 -20.04 -6.78
N ALA A 394 -4.70 -19.11 -7.40
CA ALA A 394 -6.12 -19.30 -7.71
C ALA A 394 -6.35 -20.40 -8.76
N GLU A 395 -5.53 -20.46 -9.80
CA GLU A 395 -5.67 -21.43 -10.89
C GLU A 395 -5.27 -22.84 -10.44
N PHE A 396 -4.07 -22.96 -9.86
CA PHE A 396 -3.50 -24.28 -9.56
C PHE A 396 -3.82 -24.78 -8.15
N MET A 397 -4.37 -23.93 -7.28
CA MET A 397 -4.73 -24.29 -5.90
C MET A 397 -6.09 -23.71 -5.52
N PRO A 398 -7.14 -23.92 -6.34
CA PRO A 398 -8.41 -23.22 -6.19
C PRO A 398 -9.05 -23.50 -4.82
N ILE A 399 -9.64 -22.45 -4.25
CA ILE A 399 -10.52 -22.60 -3.09
C ILE A 399 -11.81 -23.25 -3.56
N ALA A 400 -12.35 -24.19 -2.78
CA ALA A 400 -13.65 -24.77 -3.06
C ALA A 400 -14.72 -23.67 -3.19
N PRO A 401 -15.64 -23.77 -4.17
CA PRO A 401 -16.73 -22.81 -4.31
C PRO A 401 -17.50 -22.67 -3.00
N PHE A 402 -17.77 -21.44 -2.58
CA PHE A 402 -18.55 -21.14 -1.38
C PHE A 402 -19.82 -20.38 -1.75
N PHE A 403 -20.94 -20.78 -1.17
CA PHE A 403 -22.24 -20.11 -1.30
C PHE A 403 -22.66 -19.57 0.06
N ASN A 404 -22.49 -18.27 0.27
CA ASN A 404 -22.87 -17.63 1.52
C ASN A 404 -24.26 -17.02 1.38
N ILE A 405 -25.21 -17.52 2.17
CA ILE A 405 -26.53 -16.90 2.31
C ILE A 405 -26.42 -15.87 3.45
N PRO A 406 -26.71 -14.59 3.17
CA PRO A 406 -26.76 -13.57 4.21
C PRO A 406 -27.64 -13.97 5.40
N PRO A 407 -27.23 -13.71 6.65
CA PRO A 407 -28.12 -13.86 7.80
C PRO A 407 -29.40 -13.04 7.60
N LYS A 408 -30.57 -13.63 7.84
CA LYS A 408 -31.88 -12.97 7.62
C LYS A 408 -31.99 -11.64 8.36
N GLU A 409 -31.43 -11.58 9.56
CA GLU A 409 -31.50 -10.40 10.43
C GLU A 409 -30.35 -9.42 10.21
N PHE A 410 -29.43 -9.67 9.27
CA PHE A 410 -28.22 -8.86 9.10
C PHE A 410 -28.50 -7.36 9.01
N ASN A 411 -29.51 -7.00 8.21
CA ASN A 411 -29.89 -5.60 7.99
C ASN A 411 -30.32 -4.88 9.28
N SER A 412 -30.80 -5.60 10.31
CA SER A 412 -31.22 -5.00 11.60
C SER A 412 -30.05 -4.44 12.41
N TYR A 413 -28.83 -4.99 12.23
CA TYR A 413 -27.63 -4.57 12.96
C TYR A 413 -26.47 -4.12 12.07
N ALA A 414 -26.59 -4.21 10.74
CA ALA A 414 -25.53 -3.86 9.79
C ALA A 414 -24.97 -2.43 9.98
N SER A 415 -25.79 -1.51 10.50
CA SER A 415 -25.38 -0.12 10.78
C SER A 415 -24.20 -0.04 11.76
N LYS A 416 -23.99 -1.03 12.64
CA LYS A 416 -22.88 -1.06 13.59
C LYS A 416 -21.50 -1.07 12.91
N TYR A 417 -21.40 -1.66 11.72
CA TYR A 417 -20.17 -1.72 10.92
C TYR A 417 -19.94 -0.45 10.09
N SER A 418 -20.97 0.38 9.91
CA SER A 418 -20.92 1.56 9.04
C SER A 418 -19.94 2.62 9.56
N GLY A 419 -19.18 3.23 8.66
CA GLY A 419 -18.29 4.33 9.00
C GLY A 419 -17.08 4.45 8.07
N SER A 420 -16.19 5.38 8.41
CA SER A 420 -14.87 5.50 7.80
C SER A 420 -13.82 4.82 8.65
N TYR A 421 -12.85 4.18 8.00
CA TYR A 421 -11.75 3.48 8.61
C TYR A 421 -10.44 3.98 8.01
N ILE A 422 -9.37 3.98 8.80
CA ILE A 422 -8.01 4.32 8.35
C ILE A 422 -7.08 3.14 8.64
N PRO A 423 -6.05 2.89 7.80
CA PRO A 423 -5.03 1.90 8.12
C PRO A 423 -4.39 2.18 9.49
N SER A 424 -4.08 1.13 10.25
CA SER A 424 -3.36 1.23 11.53
C SER A 424 -1.97 1.84 11.34
N ARG A 425 -1.36 1.57 10.19
CA ARG A 425 -0.16 2.21 9.68
C ARG A 425 -0.49 3.60 9.14
N HIS A 426 -0.30 4.62 9.98
CA HIS A 426 -0.41 6.03 9.59
C HIS A 426 0.52 6.88 10.46
N ASN A 427 0.63 8.15 10.09
CA ASN A 427 1.40 9.17 10.80
C ASN A 427 0.45 10.15 11.51
N LEU A 428 0.80 10.59 12.71
CA LEU A 428 0.08 11.62 13.47
C LEU A 428 0.96 12.84 13.80
N SER A 429 2.28 12.73 13.76
CA SER A 429 3.21 13.75 14.25
C SER A 429 3.69 14.73 13.18
N THR A 430 3.75 14.34 11.91
CA THR A 430 4.30 15.14 10.81
C THR A 430 3.24 15.41 9.74
N ILE A 431 3.61 16.15 8.70
CA ILE A 431 2.72 16.56 7.60
C ILE A 431 2.08 15.35 6.89
N GLU A 432 2.72 14.18 6.93
CA GLU A 432 2.17 12.91 6.46
C GLU A 432 0.80 12.58 7.05
N LYS A 433 0.44 13.14 8.21
CA LYS A 433 -0.89 13.01 8.79
C LYS A 433 -1.99 13.31 7.77
N VAL A 434 -1.80 14.28 6.88
CA VAL A 434 -2.76 14.64 5.83
C VAL A 434 -3.11 13.47 4.90
N PHE A 435 -2.20 12.51 4.71
CA PHE A 435 -2.47 11.31 3.88
C PHE A 435 -3.56 10.43 4.50
N SER A 436 -3.80 10.52 5.81
CA SER A 436 -4.91 9.83 6.47
C SER A 436 -6.29 10.31 5.97
N LEU A 437 -6.39 11.45 5.29
CA LEU A 437 -7.60 11.87 4.58
C LEU A 437 -7.79 11.09 3.27
N LEU A 438 -6.71 10.73 2.60
CA LEU A 438 -6.74 10.08 1.29
C LEU A 438 -6.90 8.56 1.38
N THR A 439 -6.41 7.95 2.47
CA THR A 439 -6.42 6.50 2.68
C THR A 439 -7.66 5.95 3.38
N GLN A 440 -8.68 6.79 3.61
CA GLN A 440 -9.89 6.36 4.32
C GLN A 440 -10.73 5.41 3.50
N GLN A 441 -11.02 4.25 4.09
CA GLN A 441 -11.95 3.27 3.55
C GLN A 441 -13.34 3.48 4.14
N LYS A 442 -14.35 3.56 3.28
CA LYS A 442 -15.76 3.62 3.72
C LYS A 442 -16.34 2.20 3.74
N ILE A 443 -17.06 1.90 4.82
CA ILE A 443 -17.86 0.68 4.94
C ILE A 443 -19.32 1.06 5.12
N SER A 444 -20.19 0.41 4.37
CA SER A 444 -21.65 0.60 4.43
C SER A 444 -22.40 -0.68 4.10
N PRO A 445 -23.63 -0.86 4.59
CA PRO A 445 -24.50 -1.95 4.16
C PRO A 445 -24.81 -1.81 2.66
N ASP A 446 -24.92 -2.94 1.97
CA ASP A 446 -25.29 -2.98 0.54
C ASP A 446 -26.81 -2.95 0.30
N GLY A 447 -27.61 -3.03 1.38
CA GLY A 447 -29.08 -3.14 1.34
C GLY A 447 -29.61 -4.53 0.95
N LYS A 448 -28.72 -5.50 0.69
CA LYS A 448 -28.99 -6.87 0.25
C LYS A 448 -28.40 -7.91 1.21
N GLY A 449 -28.28 -7.57 2.51
CA GLY A 449 -27.78 -8.48 3.54
C GLY A 449 -26.25 -8.58 3.64
N GLY A 450 -25.50 -7.65 3.05
CA GLY A 450 -24.04 -7.62 3.11
C GLY A 450 -23.45 -6.24 3.38
N LEU A 451 -22.12 -6.18 3.40
CA LEU A 451 -21.34 -4.95 3.48
C LEU A 451 -20.63 -4.67 2.17
N LEU A 452 -20.46 -3.40 1.85
CA LEU A 452 -19.48 -2.92 0.88
C LEU A 452 -18.26 -2.44 1.64
N ILE A 453 -17.10 -3.02 1.33
CA ILE A 453 -15.80 -2.54 1.77
C ILE A 453 -15.06 -2.09 0.51
N GLY A 454 -15.15 -0.79 0.21
CA GLY A 454 -14.81 -0.28 -1.11
C GLY A 454 -15.83 -0.76 -2.14
N ASP A 455 -15.34 -1.30 -3.25
CA ASP A 455 -16.19 -1.83 -4.33
C ASP A 455 -16.53 -3.32 -4.12
N ASN A 456 -15.91 -3.96 -3.13
CA ASN A 456 -16.06 -5.38 -2.88
C ASN A 456 -17.21 -5.66 -1.91
N ARG A 457 -17.99 -6.70 -2.22
CA ARG A 457 -19.16 -7.12 -1.45
C ARG A 457 -18.78 -8.25 -0.50
N TYR A 458 -19.18 -8.11 0.76
CA TYR A 458 -18.88 -9.02 1.85
C TYR A 458 -20.16 -9.54 2.50
N ILE A 459 -20.24 -10.85 2.70
CA ILE A 459 -21.35 -11.51 3.40
C ILE A 459 -20.88 -12.00 4.76
N GLU A 460 -21.67 -11.76 5.81
CA GLU A 460 -21.39 -12.29 7.14
C GLU A 460 -21.54 -13.81 7.14
N ILE A 461 -20.50 -14.51 7.58
CA ILE A 461 -20.47 -15.98 7.66
C ILE A 461 -20.41 -16.48 9.11
N ASP A 462 -20.04 -15.62 10.04
CA ASP A 462 -20.03 -15.83 11.48
C ASP A 462 -20.01 -14.45 12.16
N LYS A 463 -20.24 -14.36 13.48
CA LYS A 463 -20.31 -13.09 14.22
C LYS A 463 -19.06 -12.23 13.94
N ASN A 464 -19.27 -11.05 13.37
CA ASN A 464 -18.22 -10.10 13.00
C ASN A 464 -17.18 -10.65 12.00
N LEU A 465 -17.45 -11.77 11.32
CA LEU A 465 -16.60 -12.36 10.30
C LEU A 465 -17.32 -12.39 8.96
N PHE A 466 -16.67 -11.85 7.95
CA PHE A 466 -17.22 -11.68 6.62
C PHE A 466 -16.35 -12.35 5.58
N ARG A 467 -16.97 -12.78 4.49
CA ARG A 467 -16.28 -13.30 3.32
C ARG A 467 -16.65 -12.49 2.08
N GLU A 468 -15.65 -12.07 1.33
CA GLU A 468 -15.84 -11.41 0.03
C GLU A 468 -16.42 -12.41 -0.99
N VAL A 469 -17.40 -11.96 -1.76
CA VAL A 469 -18.21 -12.82 -2.64
C VAL A 469 -17.40 -13.44 -3.79
N SER A 470 -16.42 -12.72 -4.33
CA SER A 470 -15.73 -13.08 -5.58
C SER A 470 -14.45 -13.90 -5.35
N THR A 471 -13.70 -13.54 -4.32
CA THR A 471 -12.34 -14.00 -4.01
C THR A 471 -12.30 -14.90 -2.79
N GLY A 472 -13.29 -14.82 -1.91
CA GLY A 472 -13.31 -15.57 -0.65
C GLY A 472 -12.46 -14.95 0.45
N GLN A 473 -11.88 -13.77 0.22
CA GLN A 473 -11.10 -13.03 1.20
C GLN A 473 -11.91 -12.82 2.49
N LEU A 474 -11.36 -13.23 3.63
CA LEU A 474 -12.01 -13.01 4.93
C LEU A 474 -11.69 -11.62 5.48
N ALA A 475 -12.67 -11.03 6.16
CA ALA A 475 -12.56 -9.80 6.92
C ALA A 475 -13.17 -9.99 8.30
N ALA A 476 -12.39 -9.79 9.36
CA ALA A 476 -12.88 -9.87 10.74
C ALA A 476 -12.91 -8.48 11.39
N PHE A 477 -14.03 -8.14 12.01
CA PHE A 477 -14.22 -6.88 12.72
C PHE A 477 -14.01 -7.07 14.22
N LYS A 478 -13.28 -6.15 14.84
CA LYS A 478 -13.04 -6.15 16.28
C LYS A 478 -14.04 -5.26 16.98
N GLU A 479 -14.59 -5.78 18.06
CA GLU A 479 -15.59 -5.15 18.92
C GLU A 479 -14.96 -4.86 20.28
N ASN A 480 -15.21 -3.68 20.85
CA ASN A 480 -14.77 -3.37 22.21
C ASN A 480 -15.74 -3.96 23.26
N LYS A 481 -15.42 -3.79 24.55
CA LYS A 481 -16.26 -4.28 25.67
C LYS A 481 -17.69 -3.72 25.69
N GLN A 482 -17.93 -2.60 25.01
CA GLN A 482 -19.24 -1.93 24.91
C GLN A 482 -20.03 -2.32 23.66
N GLY A 483 -19.54 -3.28 22.88
CA GLY A 483 -20.23 -3.74 21.67
C GLY A 483 -20.01 -2.85 20.43
N LYS A 484 -19.07 -1.90 20.49
CA LYS A 484 -18.77 -0.98 19.37
C LYS A 484 -17.65 -1.54 18.52
N ILE A 485 -17.86 -1.55 17.20
CA ILE A 485 -16.81 -1.87 16.23
C ILE A 485 -15.70 -0.82 16.29
N ILE A 486 -14.47 -1.25 16.51
CA ILE A 486 -13.28 -0.39 16.62
C ILE A 486 -12.32 -0.52 15.44
N GLY A 487 -12.49 -1.55 14.61
CA GLY A 487 -11.64 -1.78 13.44
C GLY A 487 -11.94 -3.11 12.77
N TYR A 488 -11.18 -3.43 11.74
CA TYR A 488 -11.21 -4.72 11.07
C TYR A 488 -9.85 -5.07 10.48
N ALA A 489 -9.63 -6.35 10.20
CA ALA A 489 -8.49 -6.81 9.42
C ALA A 489 -8.94 -7.76 8.32
N LEU A 490 -8.14 -7.82 7.26
CA LEU A 490 -8.29 -8.82 6.21
C LEU A 490 -7.37 -10.00 6.51
N ASN A 491 -7.81 -11.21 6.17
CA ASN A 491 -7.02 -12.44 6.26
C ASN A 491 -5.62 -12.26 5.65
N GLY A 492 -4.56 -12.62 6.37
CA GLY A 492 -3.17 -12.49 5.91
C GLY A 492 -2.65 -11.05 5.79
N LEU A 493 -3.45 -10.03 6.14
CA LEU A 493 -3.07 -8.61 6.09
C LEU A 493 -3.28 -7.92 7.44
N SER A 494 -3.10 -8.66 8.54
CA SER A 494 -3.31 -8.17 9.91
C SER A 494 -2.38 -7.00 10.29
N MET A 495 -1.16 -6.94 9.74
CA MET A 495 -0.22 -5.81 9.89
C MET A 495 -0.69 -4.51 9.22
N PHE A 496 -1.73 -4.61 8.38
CA PHE A 496 -2.42 -3.51 7.71
C PHE A 496 -3.88 -3.42 8.15
N ALA A 497 -4.19 -3.88 9.37
CA ALA A 497 -5.51 -3.73 9.96
C ALA A 497 -5.99 -2.27 9.89
N SER A 498 -7.29 -2.07 9.86
CA SER A 498 -7.92 -0.76 9.77
C SER A 498 -8.65 -0.42 11.06
N ILE A 499 -8.55 0.83 11.47
CA ILE A 499 -9.14 1.38 12.68
C ILE A 499 -10.33 2.25 12.31
N LYS A 500 -11.44 2.07 13.01
CA LYS A 500 -12.64 2.87 12.80
C LYS A 500 -12.40 4.30 13.29
N ILE A 501 -12.62 5.28 12.41
CA ILE A 501 -12.52 6.69 12.76
C ILE A 501 -13.65 7.04 13.72
N GLN A 502 -13.29 7.53 14.91
CA GLN A 502 -14.25 7.97 15.93
C GLN A 502 -14.37 9.49 16.02
N SER A 503 -13.29 10.23 15.69
CA SER A 503 -13.27 11.69 15.73
C SER A 503 -13.86 12.29 14.45
N LEU A 504 -14.78 13.24 14.61
CA LEU A 504 -15.35 14.04 13.51
C LEU A 504 -14.24 14.74 12.70
N PHE A 505 -13.20 15.22 13.37
CA PHE A 505 -12.11 15.98 12.75
C PHE A 505 -11.20 15.13 11.87
N LEU A 506 -11.19 13.81 12.05
CA LEU A 506 -10.49 12.89 11.16
C LEU A 506 -11.33 12.50 9.95
N LEU A 507 -12.64 12.77 9.92
CA LEU A 507 -13.47 12.34 8.79
C LEU A 507 -13.16 13.15 7.52
N LYS A 508 -12.90 12.43 6.42
CA LYS A 508 -12.71 13.01 5.09
C LYS A 508 -13.87 13.93 4.68
N ALA A 509 -15.11 13.50 4.91
CA ALA A 509 -16.30 14.27 4.54
C ALA A 509 -16.40 15.60 5.30
N PHE A 510 -16.10 15.61 6.60
CA PHE A 510 -16.08 16.83 7.42
C PHE A 510 -15.05 17.83 6.89
N ASN A 511 -13.82 17.38 6.69
CA ASN A 511 -12.74 18.24 6.22
C ASN A 511 -13.03 18.80 4.81
N PHE A 512 -13.39 17.94 3.85
CA PHE A 512 -13.67 18.43 2.49
C PHE A 512 -14.88 19.34 2.40
N PHE A 513 -15.93 19.11 3.18
CA PHE A 513 -17.08 20.01 3.22
C PHE A 513 -16.66 21.44 3.59
N PHE A 514 -15.95 21.61 4.71
CA PHE A 514 -15.53 22.92 5.18
C PHE A 514 -14.38 23.53 4.36
N LEU A 515 -13.50 22.72 3.75
CA LEU A 515 -12.50 23.19 2.78
C LEU A 515 -13.20 23.79 1.54
N VAL A 516 -14.12 23.05 0.92
CA VAL A 516 -14.86 23.51 -0.28
C VAL A 516 -15.70 24.73 0.06
N LEU A 517 -16.42 24.71 1.19
CA LEU A 517 -17.21 25.85 1.65
C LEU A 517 -16.35 27.10 1.82
N SER A 518 -15.19 26.98 2.49
CA SER A 518 -14.26 28.09 2.69
C SER A 518 -13.74 28.64 1.36
N ILE A 519 -13.34 27.78 0.42
CA ILE A 519 -12.88 28.19 -0.92
C ILE A 519 -13.97 28.98 -1.64
N VAL A 520 -15.21 28.49 -1.66
CA VAL A 520 -16.35 29.17 -2.29
C VAL A 520 -16.56 30.55 -1.67
N VAL A 521 -16.56 30.66 -0.34
CA VAL A 521 -16.70 31.94 0.38
C VAL A 521 -15.59 32.92 0.00
N PHE A 522 -14.33 32.47 -0.03
CA PHE A 522 -13.19 33.34 -0.38
C PHE A 522 -13.23 33.81 -1.83
N VAL A 523 -13.65 32.94 -2.77
CA VAL A 523 -13.88 33.33 -4.16
C VAL A 523 -14.96 34.40 -4.24
N PHE A 524 -16.06 34.28 -3.50
CA PHE A 524 -17.09 35.32 -3.46
C PHE A 524 -16.60 36.64 -2.87
N VAL A 525 -15.74 36.61 -1.85
CA VAL A 525 -15.09 37.82 -1.31
C VAL A 525 -14.25 38.50 -2.40
N PHE A 526 -13.46 37.73 -3.14
CA PHE A 526 -12.64 38.24 -4.24
C PHE A 526 -13.49 38.78 -5.41
N LEU A 527 -14.51 38.06 -5.85
CA LEU A 527 -15.42 38.51 -6.90
C LEU A 527 -16.18 39.77 -6.50
N ARG A 528 -16.63 39.87 -5.24
CA ARG A 528 -17.24 41.09 -4.69
C ARG A 528 -16.25 42.26 -4.75
N PHE A 529 -14.99 42.03 -4.40
CA PHE A 529 -13.95 43.05 -4.57
C PHE A 529 -13.87 43.53 -6.02
N LEU A 530 -13.84 42.63 -7.01
CA LEU A 530 -13.78 43.00 -8.43
C LEU A 530 -15.02 43.76 -8.92
N TYR A 531 -16.21 43.28 -8.57
CA TYR A 531 -17.48 43.84 -9.04
C TYR A 531 -17.83 45.16 -8.36
N GLN A 532 -17.55 45.30 -7.06
CA GLN A 532 -17.94 46.45 -6.24
C GLN A 532 -16.77 47.41 -5.94
N ARG A 533 -15.70 47.41 -6.73
CA ARG A 533 -14.49 48.24 -6.49
C ARG A 533 -14.79 49.70 -6.19
N ARG A 534 -15.75 50.30 -6.91
CA ARG A 534 -16.16 51.71 -6.72
C ARG A 534 -16.82 51.91 -5.36
N LEU A 535 -17.85 51.10 -5.04
CA LEU A 535 -18.54 51.15 -3.75
C LEU A 535 -17.58 50.92 -2.57
N ILE A 536 -16.59 50.04 -2.72
CA ILE A 536 -15.58 49.78 -1.67
C ILE A 536 -14.65 50.98 -1.46
N LYS A 537 -14.35 51.77 -2.50
CA LYS A 537 -13.55 53.00 -2.36
C LYS A 537 -14.27 54.04 -1.52
N ASP A 538 -15.60 54.07 -1.58
CA ASP A 538 -16.43 55.06 -0.89
C ASP A 538 -16.78 54.67 0.55
N LEU A 539 -16.39 53.47 1.01
CA LEU A 539 -16.62 53.03 2.39
C LEU A 539 -15.87 53.91 3.41
N PRO A 540 -16.46 54.12 4.61
CA PRO A 540 -15.78 54.72 5.75
C PRO A 540 -14.46 54.00 6.08
N THR A 541 -13.50 54.72 6.65
CA THR A 541 -12.13 54.20 6.88
C THR A 541 -12.12 52.86 7.63
N LYS A 542 -12.91 52.71 8.69
CA LYS A 542 -12.97 51.46 9.48
C LYS A 542 -13.58 50.30 8.70
N GLU A 543 -14.67 50.54 7.97
CA GLU A 543 -15.29 49.53 7.09
C GLU A 543 -14.35 49.10 5.95
N LYS A 544 -13.56 50.04 5.42
CA LYS A 544 -12.55 49.77 4.41
C LYS A 544 -11.41 48.89 4.95
N ILE A 545 -10.97 49.13 6.19
CA ILE A 545 -9.98 48.28 6.87
C ILE A 545 -10.55 46.87 7.08
N ALA A 546 -11.76 46.76 7.60
CA ALA A 546 -12.43 45.48 7.80
C ALA A 546 -12.58 44.71 6.47
N PHE A 547 -13.03 45.37 5.40
CA PHE A 547 -13.13 44.76 4.08
C PHE A 547 -11.78 44.27 3.56
N ARG A 548 -10.73 45.09 3.69
CA ARG A 548 -9.36 44.70 3.28
C ARG A 548 -8.85 43.51 4.07
N ALA A 549 -9.12 43.42 5.37
CA ALA A 549 -8.75 42.27 6.18
C ALA A 549 -9.40 40.98 5.65
N ALA A 550 -10.70 41.03 5.35
CA ALA A 550 -11.43 39.90 4.76
C ALA A 550 -10.86 39.50 3.39
N LEU A 551 -10.53 40.48 2.55
CA LEU A 551 -9.92 40.25 1.23
C LEU A 551 -8.52 39.63 1.35
N ILE A 552 -7.66 40.17 2.22
CA ILE A 552 -6.29 39.67 2.44
C ILE A 552 -6.34 38.23 2.95
N ALA A 553 -7.13 37.95 3.99
CA ALA A 553 -7.27 36.59 4.52
C ALA A 553 -7.80 35.62 3.46
N SER A 554 -8.86 36.01 2.73
CA SER A 554 -9.44 35.18 1.66
C SER A 554 -8.42 34.87 0.56
N LEU A 555 -7.70 35.89 0.07
CA LEU A 555 -6.67 35.70 -0.95
C LEU A 555 -5.53 34.84 -0.44
N SER A 556 -5.01 35.08 0.77
CA SER A 556 -3.93 34.28 1.36
C SER A 556 -4.32 32.80 1.46
N HIS A 557 -5.54 32.46 1.86
CA HIS A 557 -6.00 31.07 1.87
C HIS A 557 -6.17 30.48 0.47
N LEU A 558 -6.69 31.25 -0.50
CA LEU A 558 -6.75 30.80 -1.89
C LEU A 558 -5.36 30.53 -2.47
N TRP A 559 -4.36 31.33 -2.11
CA TRP A 559 -2.96 31.09 -2.46
C TRP A 559 -2.42 29.80 -1.85
N VAL A 560 -2.74 29.49 -0.58
CA VAL A 560 -2.37 28.19 0.02
C VAL A 560 -2.91 27.03 -0.80
N VAL A 561 -4.19 27.10 -1.19
CA VAL A 561 -4.83 26.02 -1.98
C VAL A 561 -4.20 25.93 -3.37
N LEU A 562 -4.05 27.05 -4.07
CA LEU A 562 -3.49 27.09 -5.42
C LEU A 562 -2.05 26.56 -5.46
N PHE A 563 -1.16 27.11 -4.62
CA PHE A 563 0.23 26.65 -4.57
C PHE A 563 0.36 25.24 -3.99
N GLY A 564 -0.56 24.82 -3.13
CA GLY A 564 -0.61 23.44 -2.64
C GLY A 564 -0.91 22.47 -3.76
N LEU A 565 -1.91 22.77 -4.60
CA LEU A 565 -2.22 21.98 -5.79
C LEU A 565 -1.04 21.93 -6.76
N ILE A 566 -0.42 23.08 -7.06
CA ILE A 566 0.77 23.14 -7.92
C ILE A 566 1.89 22.28 -7.33
N THR A 567 2.15 22.39 -6.04
CA THR A 567 3.19 21.62 -5.35
C THR A 567 2.91 20.13 -5.45
N MET A 568 1.70 19.68 -5.10
CA MET A 568 1.33 18.26 -5.17
C MET A 568 1.41 17.70 -6.59
N MET A 569 1.03 18.48 -7.60
CA MET A 569 1.17 18.11 -9.02
C MET A 569 2.63 18.06 -9.48
N SER A 570 3.50 18.91 -8.92
CA SER A 570 4.91 19.00 -9.33
C SER A 570 5.84 18.01 -8.65
N VAL A 571 5.51 17.57 -7.43
CA VAL A 571 6.47 16.83 -6.60
C VAL A 571 6.42 15.33 -6.89
N GLY A 572 5.25 14.74 -7.15
CA GLY A 572 5.13 13.32 -7.51
C GLY A 572 5.86 12.38 -6.53
N SER A 573 6.72 11.50 -7.06
CA SER A 573 7.53 10.55 -6.27
C SER A 573 8.63 11.20 -5.43
N GLN A 574 9.03 12.44 -5.73
CA GLN A 574 10.14 13.12 -5.04
C GLN A 574 9.88 13.28 -3.54
N LEU A 575 8.61 13.33 -3.10
CA LEU A 575 8.22 13.40 -1.70
C LEU A 575 8.81 12.26 -0.86
N VAL A 576 8.93 11.06 -1.43
CA VAL A 576 9.52 9.90 -0.76
C VAL A 576 11.04 10.06 -0.65
N GLU A 577 11.66 10.64 -1.67
CA GLU A 577 13.11 10.74 -1.85
C GLU A 577 13.76 11.86 -1.03
N HIS A 578 13.12 13.03 -1.01
CA HIS A 578 13.60 14.19 -0.25
C HIS A 578 12.45 15.18 -0.01
N ILE A 579 12.66 16.16 0.87
CA ILE A 579 11.73 17.26 1.06
C ILE A 579 12.02 18.34 0.00
N PRO A 580 11.19 18.50 -1.04
CA PRO A 580 11.50 19.39 -2.16
C PRO A 580 11.39 20.86 -1.76
N THR A 581 12.18 21.71 -2.41
CA THR A 581 12.16 23.17 -2.16
C THR A 581 10.79 23.78 -2.40
N MET A 582 10.03 23.28 -3.39
CA MET A 582 8.66 23.71 -3.66
C MET A 582 7.72 23.44 -2.47
N LEU A 583 7.86 22.29 -1.80
CA LEU A 583 7.09 22.01 -0.59
C LEU A 583 7.43 22.98 0.53
N LYS A 584 8.72 23.24 0.77
CA LYS A 584 9.17 24.21 1.78
C LYS A 584 8.65 25.62 1.50
N PHE A 585 8.66 26.04 0.23
CA PHE A 585 8.10 27.32 -0.19
C PHE A 585 6.59 27.37 0.05
N TRP A 586 5.86 26.31 -0.30
CA TRP A 586 4.42 26.23 -0.08
C TRP A 586 4.04 26.37 1.41
N LEU A 587 4.81 25.76 2.31
CA LEU A 587 4.55 25.79 3.76
C LEU A 587 4.66 27.19 4.40
N VAL A 588 5.18 28.19 3.68
CA VAL A 588 5.14 29.60 4.11
C VAL A 588 3.72 30.18 4.01
N PHE A 589 2.93 29.79 3.02
CA PHE A 589 1.60 30.38 2.80
C PHE A 589 0.60 30.09 3.93
N PRO A 590 0.51 28.86 4.51
CA PRO A 590 -0.35 28.59 5.66
C PRO A 590 -0.07 29.51 6.87
N ILE A 591 1.21 29.88 7.08
CA ILE A 591 1.63 30.79 8.16
C ILE A 591 1.07 32.19 7.89
N ILE A 592 1.31 32.73 6.68
CA ILE A 592 0.81 34.05 6.26
C ILE A 592 -0.72 34.09 6.34
N ALA A 593 -1.39 33.07 5.82
CA ALA A 593 -2.85 32.98 5.84
C ALA A 593 -3.39 32.93 7.27
N SER A 594 -2.73 32.21 8.18
CA SER A 594 -3.16 32.15 9.58
C SER A 594 -2.97 33.46 10.33
N LEU A 595 -1.89 34.20 10.08
CA LEU A 595 -1.72 35.55 10.61
C LEU A 595 -2.81 36.51 10.08
N ALA A 596 -3.15 36.41 8.78
CA ALA A 596 -4.24 37.17 8.20
C ALA A 596 -5.61 36.82 8.82
N SER A 597 -5.84 35.54 9.16
CA SER A 597 -7.05 35.09 9.88
C SER A 597 -7.16 35.63 11.30
N ILE A 598 -6.03 35.75 12.02
CA ILE A 598 -6.01 36.38 13.35
C ILE A 598 -6.38 37.86 13.24
N PHE A 599 -5.83 38.58 12.26
CA PHE A 599 -6.20 39.97 12.02
C PHE A 599 -7.66 40.12 11.61
N LEU A 600 -8.18 39.21 10.77
CA LEU A 600 -9.59 39.15 10.41
C LEU A 600 -10.49 38.92 11.63
N LEU A 601 -10.09 38.05 12.56
CA LEU A 601 -10.81 37.82 13.81
C LEU A 601 -10.86 39.11 14.67
N TYR A 602 -9.76 39.83 14.80
CA TYR A 602 -9.74 41.13 15.46
C TYR A 602 -10.72 42.12 14.80
N GLN A 603 -10.71 42.21 13.47
CA GLN A 603 -11.64 43.08 12.74
C GLN A 603 -13.11 42.64 12.91
N ASN A 604 -13.38 41.34 13.02
CA ASN A 604 -14.73 40.84 13.29
C ASN A 604 -15.25 41.35 14.65
N LEU A 605 -14.40 41.43 15.68
CA LEU A 605 -14.78 42.01 16.97
C LEU A 605 -15.11 43.50 16.85
N GLU A 606 -14.30 44.27 16.12
CA GLU A 606 -14.55 45.70 15.87
C GLU A 606 -15.82 45.93 15.04
N VAL A 607 -16.10 45.05 14.06
CA VAL A 607 -17.33 45.10 13.25
C VAL A 607 -18.59 44.99 14.11
N TRP A 608 -18.60 44.12 15.12
CA TRP A 608 -19.73 43.99 16.04
C TRP A 608 -19.76 45.10 17.09
N LYS A 609 -18.61 45.44 17.67
CA LYS A 609 -18.50 46.46 18.72
C LYS A 609 -18.92 47.84 18.25
N GLU A 610 -18.49 48.25 17.05
CA GLU A 610 -18.79 49.57 16.49
C GLU A 610 -19.98 49.56 15.52
N ALA A 611 -20.68 48.43 15.42
CA ALA A 611 -21.80 48.25 14.50
C ALA A 611 -21.45 48.61 13.04
N LEU A 612 -20.22 48.33 12.60
CA LEU A 612 -19.76 48.56 11.24
C LEU A 612 -20.64 47.79 10.24
N PHE A 613 -20.80 48.35 9.03
CA PHE A 613 -21.76 47.93 8.02
C PHE A 613 -23.23 48.14 8.45
N SER A 614 -24.00 48.76 7.57
CA SER A 614 -25.36 49.25 7.87
C SER A 614 -26.41 48.18 8.19
N THR A 615 -26.14 46.89 7.94
CA THR A 615 -27.13 45.81 8.14
C THR A 615 -26.60 44.68 8.98
N PHE A 616 -27.47 44.09 9.80
CA PHE A 616 -27.18 42.88 10.57
C PHE A 616 -26.63 41.75 9.68
N TRP A 617 -27.23 41.54 8.50
CA TRP A 617 -26.80 40.53 7.54
C TRP A 617 -25.41 40.79 6.95
N ALA A 618 -24.97 42.04 6.82
CA ALA A 618 -23.60 42.35 6.41
C ALA A 618 -22.59 41.94 7.48
N ARG A 619 -22.89 42.21 8.76
CA ARG A 619 -22.06 41.77 9.90
C ARG A 619 -22.01 40.26 10.03
N LEU A 620 -23.16 39.59 9.91
CA LEU A 620 -23.24 38.12 9.95
C LEU A 620 -22.42 37.47 8.82
N ARG A 621 -22.48 38.01 7.60
CA ARG A 621 -21.62 37.55 6.49
C ARG A 621 -20.13 37.73 6.79
N TYR A 622 -19.75 38.84 7.44
CA TYR A 622 -18.37 39.07 7.86
C TYR A 622 -17.90 38.02 8.87
N THR A 623 -18.73 37.69 9.85
CA THR A 623 -18.47 36.62 10.81
C THR A 623 -18.37 35.26 10.14
N PHE A 624 -19.20 34.99 9.12
CA PHE A 624 -19.12 33.74 8.36
C PHE A 624 -17.79 33.61 7.58
N ILE A 625 -17.32 34.70 6.96
CA ILE A 625 -15.98 34.73 6.32
C ILE A 625 -14.89 34.46 7.36
N THR A 626 -15.00 35.08 8.54
CA THR A 626 -14.07 34.87 9.66
C THR A 626 -14.06 33.42 10.12
N PHE A 627 -15.22 32.79 10.26
CA PHE A 627 -15.35 31.38 10.60
C PHE A 627 -14.64 30.48 9.58
N CYS A 628 -14.87 30.69 8.28
CA CYS A 628 -14.17 29.95 7.22
C CYS A 628 -12.64 30.11 7.30
N ALA A 629 -12.15 31.34 7.52
CA ALA A 629 -10.72 31.61 7.65
C ALA A 629 -10.10 30.93 8.88
N LEU A 630 -10.79 30.96 10.03
CA LEU A 630 -10.36 30.27 11.23
C LEU A 630 -10.39 28.75 11.08
N PHE A 631 -11.40 28.19 10.40
CA PHE A 631 -11.43 26.77 10.07
C PHE A 631 -10.21 26.37 9.24
N MET A 632 -9.84 27.14 8.22
CA MET A 632 -8.66 26.85 7.40
C MET A 632 -7.37 26.89 8.22
N SER A 633 -7.20 27.88 9.10
CA SER A 633 -6.07 27.95 10.02
C SER A 633 -6.02 26.77 11.00
N TRP A 634 -7.16 26.38 11.56
CA TRP A 634 -7.28 25.18 12.36
C TRP A 634 -6.94 23.92 11.55
N PHE A 635 -7.40 23.82 10.31
CA PHE A 635 -7.08 22.70 9.41
C PHE A 635 -5.58 22.59 9.19
N TYR A 636 -4.89 23.70 8.91
CA TYR A 636 -3.44 23.69 8.73
C TYR A 636 -2.71 23.22 9.99
N PHE A 637 -3.14 23.69 11.16
CA PHE A 637 -2.57 23.28 12.43
C PHE A 637 -2.85 21.79 12.73
N TYR A 638 -4.10 21.35 12.63
CA TYR A 638 -4.52 20.00 12.98
C TYR A 638 -3.88 18.92 12.10
N TRP A 639 -3.65 19.24 10.82
CA TRP A 639 -3.03 18.34 9.83
C TRP A 639 -1.52 18.56 9.66
N ASN A 640 -0.87 19.27 10.59
CA ASN A 640 0.59 19.48 10.60
C ASN A 640 1.14 20.17 9.33
N ILE A 641 0.30 20.95 8.64
CA ILE A 641 0.67 21.78 7.48
C ILE A 641 1.21 23.13 7.96
N LEU A 642 0.78 23.59 9.14
CA LEU A 642 1.23 24.86 9.71
C LEU A 642 2.65 24.73 10.26
N GLY A 643 3.62 25.27 9.52
CA GLY A 643 5.04 25.21 9.85
C GLY A 643 5.80 24.17 9.03
N PHE A 644 7.03 23.86 9.44
CA PHE A 644 7.93 22.94 8.74
C PHE A 644 7.97 21.56 9.42
N GLN A 645 6.79 20.96 9.65
CA GLN A 645 6.62 19.72 10.41
C GLN A 645 6.78 18.46 9.54
N TYR A 646 7.97 18.26 8.96
CA TYR A 646 8.27 17.12 8.07
C TYR A 646 9.53 16.34 8.46
N ASN A 647 10.07 16.57 9.66
CA ASN A 647 11.32 15.97 10.15
C ASN A 647 11.10 15.15 11.41
#